data_AF-A0A6B0GMN0-F1
#
_entry.id   AF-A0A6B0GMN0-F1
#
_cell.length_a   1.000
_cell.length_b   1.000
_cell.length_c   1.000
_cell.angle_alpha   90.00
_cell.angle_beta   90.00
_cell.angle_gamma   90.00
#
_symmetry.space_group_name_H-M   'P 1'
#
loop_
_entity.id
_entity.type
_entity.pdbx_description
1 polymer ?
#
loop_
_entity_poly.entity_id
_entity_poly.type
_entity_poly.pdbx_seq_one_letter_code
_entity_poly.pdbx_strand_id
1 'polypeptide(L)'
;MSSAIGDDTKRALVDGRAAVGEILRAAQKDLQKVALVFLFGLLGTIMFLYYFGWDRLKADLLSSAPQANVITRTPFEVILLQAKIGLVVGGLLALPVIVYFGRDALKRRGVWPEKKIPTWQLVGMGLVAAVLFALGILYGYYVFFPVMFEFLASNAAQAGFSPDYGITEWIQFVLFLTFSFGLAAQLPLAMAALAYAEIVRYETFRDKWRYAVVAIFAFGAVFSPPDPFTQVMWAVPLLFLYGLSLGFTKFVVTVHRGSAEVDFRAEMRDMAPRLMVMAVASFVATYATIAYGAGVYFNDVVQPAIPTVVRPPELPTVESLWGIPRAEAIVATSVVVAFLLTMALMVYYVYLCLEAASEMAAAGRGPYGDPSAIDMRALDAAGVRAAPPEAFAEMDEEEALDVAGTAMDDGDHEKAQAVLDRFDEAEAGREAKAETEAADADAGDGADADDSGVVTRTSAGMLGAFTDDETDEEDIGGYLYDVQFILGSLASKSFRLIAVFMVVMGLSFAWLYSGGIGDLQRVFLSRLPTAGSIDVPLVAPDPITGGAGSLSPNYVVRLSESVSPEAFEIVALHPVEALVFQVKLSLIFGAAAVLPLLLYYVWPALKDRGFVSGNRGVLFTWAVTTAVSIVLGSIFGFLVVAPTVISWLAADIVGNGMLIKYQISSYGWLVFFTTLGIGLLTAIPTTMLLFHRGGIVPFRIQRDRWREAVTAVFALSAFFTPRGLFTMFLIAIPVALMYGVGLGVLWLYTLGGRRAPRSTGQGAD
;
A
#
# COMPACT_ATOMS: atom_id res chain seq x y z
N MET A 1 55.66 33.87 -22.37
CA MET A 1 54.20 33.76 -22.51
C MET A 1 53.64 33.11 -21.25
N SER A 2 53.03 33.89 -20.36
CA SER A 2 52.33 33.40 -19.16
C SER A 2 51.72 34.61 -18.43
N SER A 3 50.48 34.98 -18.78
CA SER A 3 49.54 35.71 -17.93
C SER A 3 48.33 36.08 -18.78
N ALA A 4 47.28 35.27 -18.73
CA ALA A 4 45.99 35.62 -19.33
C ALA A 4 44.84 34.97 -18.55
N ILE A 5 44.88 35.09 -17.22
CA ILE A 5 43.67 34.99 -16.40
C ILE A 5 43.56 36.36 -15.72
N GLY A 6 42.58 37.16 -16.13
CA GLY A 6 42.34 38.48 -15.58
C GLY A 6 42.13 38.42 -14.08
N ASP A 7 42.59 39.44 -13.37
CA ASP A 7 42.50 39.48 -11.90
C ASP A 7 41.06 39.45 -11.40
N ASP A 8 40.09 39.90 -12.22
CA ASP A 8 38.66 39.80 -11.92
C ASP A 8 38.14 38.36 -12.03
N THR A 9 38.64 37.57 -12.98
CA THR A 9 38.31 36.13 -13.07
C THR A 9 38.90 35.36 -11.89
N LYS A 10 40.12 35.72 -11.45
CA LYS A 10 40.73 35.11 -10.25
C LYS A 10 39.97 35.49 -8.98
N ARG A 11 39.55 36.75 -8.83
CA ARG A 11 38.74 37.21 -7.70
C ARG A 11 37.37 36.52 -7.67
N ALA A 12 36.66 36.47 -8.79
CA ALA A 12 35.38 35.75 -8.88
C ALA A 12 35.51 34.25 -8.56
N LEU A 13 36.63 33.61 -8.95
CA LEU A 13 36.89 32.21 -8.61
C LEU A 13 37.23 32.02 -7.13
N VAL A 14 37.98 32.95 -6.53
CA VAL A 14 38.33 32.94 -5.10
C VAL A 14 37.09 33.23 -4.25
N ASP A 15 36.27 34.20 -4.64
CA ASP A 15 35.01 34.56 -3.96
C ASP A 15 33.98 33.44 -4.12
N GLY A 16 33.87 32.82 -5.29
CA GLY A 16 33.03 31.64 -5.50
C GLY A 16 33.50 30.44 -4.68
N ARG A 17 34.81 30.20 -4.57
CA ARG A 17 35.36 29.12 -3.74
C ARG A 17 35.27 29.41 -2.24
N ALA A 18 35.35 30.68 -1.84
CA ALA A 18 35.13 31.14 -0.48
C ALA A 18 33.66 31.02 -0.09
N ALA A 19 32.73 31.42 -0.95
CA ALA A 19 31.28 31.28 -0.75
C ALA A 19 30.86 29.80 -0.71
N VAL A 20 31.37 28.95 -1.60
CA VAL A 20 31.17 27.49 -1.54
C VAL A 20 31.82 26.91 -0.28
N GLY A 21 33.00 27.39 0.10
CA GLY A 21 33.68 27.00 1.33
C GLY A 21 32.91 27.40 2.59
N GLU A 22 32.26 28.56 2.60
CA GLU A 22 31.40 29.04 3.68
C GLU A 22 30.06 28.30 3.72
N ILE A 23 29.44 28.01 2.58
CA ILE A 23 28.21 27.19 2.51
C ILE A 23 28.50 25.77 2.97
N LEU A 24 29.62 25.18 2.53
CA LEU A 24 30.05 23.85 2.98
C LEU A 24 30.47 23.86 4.45
N ARG A 25 31.15 24.88 4.96
CA ARG A 25 31.50 24.99 6.39
C ARG A 25 30.28 25.28 7.28
N ALA A 26 29.33 26.08 6.82
CA ALA A 26 28.06 26.33 7.50
C ALA A 26 27.20 25.06 7.51
N ALA A 27 27.16 24.31 6.40
CA ALA A 27 26.52 23.00 6.35
C ALA A 27 27.26 21.97 7.23
N GLN A 28 28.59 21.92 7.19
CA GLN A 28 29.42 20.96 7.92
C GLN A 28 29.37 21.17 9.44
N LYS A 29 29.36 22.42 9.93
CA LYS A 29 29.37 22.75 11.36
C LYS A 29 28.13 22.21 12.09
N ASP A 30 26.97 22.31 11.47
CA ASP A 30 25.72 21.80 12.06
C ASP A 30 25.45 20.35 11.67
N LEU A 31 25.94 19.88 10.52
CA LEU A 31 25.89 18.46 10.14
C LEU A 31 26.68 17.57 11.11
N GLN A 32 27.78 18.06 11.70
CA GLN A 32 28.49 17.31 12.74
C GLN A 32 27.63 17.03 13.98
N LYS A 33 26.80 18.00 14.40
CA LYS A 33 25.87 17.83 15.54
C LYS A 33 24.76 16.85 15.18
N VAL A 34 24.20 16.97 13.98
CA VAL A 34 23.22 16.03 13.44
C VAL A 34 23.82 14.62 13.41
N ALA A 35 25.04 14.46 12.89
CA ALA A 35 25.73 13.19 12.81
C ALA A 35 26.02 12.60 14.20
N LEU A 36 26.33 13.43 15.20
CA LEU A 36 26.54 12.97 16.57
C LEU A 36 25.24 12.45 17.20
N VAL A 37 24.11 13.14 17.01
CA VAL A 37 22.79 12.67 17.47
C VAL A 37 22.38 11.39 16.74
N PHE A 38 22.61 11.34 15.43
CA PHE A 38 22.40 10.13 14.62
C PHE A 38 23.22 8.95 15.15
N LEU A 39 24.53 9.15 15.39
CA LEU A 39 25.43 8.12 15.90
C LEU A 39 25.04 7.68 17.32
N PHE A 40 24.66 8.62 18.18
CA PHE A 40 24.16 8.32 19.52
C PHE A 40 22.89 7.48 19.46
N GLY A 41 21.95 7.82 18.58
CA GLY A 41 20.75 7.03 18.34
C GLY A 41 21.06 5.63 17.80
N LEU A 42 21.97 5.54 16.82
CA LEU A 42 22.38 4.28 16.21
C LEU A 42 23.08 3.35 17.21
N LEU A 43 24.14 3.83 17.86
CA LEU A 43 24.91 3.04 18.83
C LEU A 43 24.10 2.76 20.09
N GLY A 44 23.32 3.75 20.56
CA GLY A 44 22.43 3.59 21.71
C GLY A 44 21.37 2.52 21.47
N THR A 45 20.78 2.48 20.26
CA THR A 45 19.81 1.44 19.88
C THR A 45 20.46 0.06 19.80
N ILE A 46 21.64 -0.05 19.18
CA ILE A 46 22.38 -1.32 19.12
C ILE A 46 22.68 -1.81 20.53
N MET A 47 23.14 -0.93 21.42
CA MET A 47 23.47 -1.31 22.79
C MET A 47 22.24 -1.66 23.61
N PHE A 48 21.15 -0.92 23.45
CA PHE A 48 19.87 -1.23 24.09
C PHE A 48 19.36 -2.61 23.65
N LEU A 49 19.36 -2.89 22.35
CA LEU A 49 18.93 -4.19 21.82
C LEU A 49 19.84 -5.32 22.30
N TYR A 50 21.16 -5.09 22.33
CA TYR A 50 22.14 -6.09 22.75
C TYR A 50 22.01 -6.47 24.23
N TYR A 51 21.81 -5.49 25.13
CA TYR A 51 21.78 -5.75 26.58
C TYR A 51 20.39 -6.05 27.16
N PHE A 52 19.32 -5.50 26.56
CA PHE A 52 17.98 -5.55 27.16
C PHE A 52 16.89 -5.93 26.17
N GLY A 53 16.95 -5.39 24.95
CA GLY A 53 15.85 -5.46 24.00
C GLY A 53 15.60 -6.87 23.47
N TRP A 54 16.66 -7.65 23.18
CA TRP A 54 16.50 -8.91 22.45
C TRP A 54 15.77 -9.99 23.22
N ASP A 55 16.11 -10.20 24.49
CA ASP A 55 15.47 -11.22 25.31
C ASP A 55 13.99 -10.92 25.51
N ARG A 56 13.64 -9.64 25.72
CA ARG A 56 12.26 -9.21 25.92
C ARG A 56 11.44 -9.28 24.64
N LEU A 57 12.01 -8.82 23.52
CA LEU A 57 11.34 -8.84 22.22
C LEU A 57 11.12 -10.29 21.74
N LYS A 58 12.06 -11.18 22.02
CA LYS A 58 11.92 -12.62 21.78
C LYS A 58 10.84 -13.24 22.67
N ALA A 59 10.83 -12.94 23.96
CA ALA A 59 9.84 -13.48 24.90
C ALA A 59 8.41 -13.06 24.55
N ASP A 60 8.18 -11.76 24.35
CA ASP A 60 6.84 -11.23 24.10
C ASP A 60 6.29 -11.67 22.73
N LEU A 61 7.08 -11.49 21.67
CA LEU A 61 6.58 -11.76 20.31
C LEU A 61 6.48 -13.26 20.00
N LEU A 62 7.28 -14.13 20.62
CA LEU A 62 7.11 -15.58 20.50
C LEU A 62 5.99 -16.12 21.40
N SER A 63 5.71 -15.49 22.54
CA SER A 63 4.61 -15.92 23.41
C SER A 63 3.24 -15.83 22.73
N SER A 64 3.08 -14.90 21.80
CA SER A 64 1.84 -14.67 21.04
C SER A 64 1.62 -15.68 19.91
N ALA A 65 2.63 -16.49 19.57
CA ALA A 65 2.54 -17.52 18.53
C ALA A 65 3.29 -18.78 18.99
N PRO A 66 2.73 -19.59 19.92
CA PRO A 66 3.42 -20.73 20.51
C PRO A 66 3.80 -21.83 19.51
N GLN A 67 3.19 -21.83 18.33
CA GLN A 67 3.52 -22.75 17.24
C GLN A 67 4.64 -22.23 16.33
N ALA A 68 5.01 -20.95 16.42
CA ALA A 68 6.01 -20.33 15.57
C ALA A 68 7.41 -20.41 16.18
N ASN A 69 8.38 -20.84 15.39
CA ASN A 69 9.79 -20.85 15.77
C ASN A 69 10.54 -19.74 15.01
N VAL A 70 11.52 -19.10 15.63
CA VAL A 70 12.33 -18.07 14.96
C VAL A 70 13.71 -18.63 14.65
N ILE A 71 14.06 -18.63 13.36
CA ILE A 71 15.30 -19.19 12.85
C ILE A 71 16.24 -18.12 12.28
N THR A 72 17.54 -18.40 12.34
CA THR A 72 18.61 -17.61 11.72
C THR A 72 19.27 -18.43 10.63
N ARG A 73 19.56 -17.82 9.47
CA ARG A 73 20.23 -18.51 8.35
C ARG A 73 21.73 -18.25 8.33
N THR A 74 22.16 -17.08 8.77
CA THR A 74 23.59 -16.73 8.83
C THR A 74 23.97 -16.22 10.22
N PRO A 75 25.21 -16.45 10.67
CA PRO A 75 25.67 -15.98 11.98
C PRO A 75 25.68 -14.45 12.10
N PHE A 76 25.68 -13.72 10.98
CA PHE A 76 25.72 -12.25 10.96
C PHE A 76 24.33 -11.59 10.92
N GLU A 77 23.24 -12.34 10.67
CA GLU A 77 21.90 -11.77 10.46
C GLU A 77 21.44 -10.88 11.62
N VAL A 78 21.66 -11.32 12.87
CA VAL A 78 21.24 -10.57 14.07
C VAL A 78 21.99 -9.25 14.21
N ILE A 79 23.30 -9.24 13.91
CA ILE A 79 24.14 -8.05 14.00
C ILE A 79 23.74 -7.04 12.92
N LEU A 80 23.55 -7.50 11.68
CA LEU A 80 23.09 -6.63 10.59
C LEU A 80 21.68 -6.09 10.87
N LEU A 81 20.81 -6.90 11.46
CA LEU A 81 19.48 -6.48 11.86
C LEU A 81 19.53 -5.36 12.90
N GLN A 82 20.30 -5.52 13.98
CA GLN A 82 20.50 -4.47 15.00
C GLN A 82 21.02 -3.18 14.39
N ALA A 83 21.98 -3.27 13.45
CA ALA A 83 22.51 -2.11 12.74
C ALA A 83 21.46 -1.42 11.86
N LYS A 84 20.63 -2.18 11.14
CA LYS A 84 19.51 -1.62 10.35
C LYS A 84 18.50 -0.88 11.22
N ILE A 85 18.14 -1.46 12.37
CA ILE A 85 17.23 -0.82 13.33
C ILE A 85 17.85 0.46 13.89
N GLY A 86 19.12 0.39 14.31
CA GLY A 86 19.86 1.55 14.79
C GLY A 86 19.97 2.65 13.73
N LEU A 87 20.10 2.32 12.44
CA LEU A 87 20.12 3.31 11.36
C LEU A 87 18.78 4.04 11.22
N VAL A 88 17.66 3.32 11.30
CA VAL A 88 16.32 3.93 11.24
C VAL A 88 16.06 4.80 12.48
N VAL A 89 16.32 4.29 13.68
CA VAL A 89 16.10 5.03 14.94
C VAL A 89 17.05 6.23 15.05
N GLY A 90 18.32 6.06 14.69
CA GLY A 90 19.29 7.14 14.62
C GLY A 90 18.88 8.23 13.63
N GLY A 91 18.38 7.84 12.45
CA GLY A 91 17.81 8.76 11.46
C GLY A 91 16.61 9.53 12.01
N LEU A 92 15.69 8.83 12.69
CA LEU A 92 14.50 9.43 13.28
C LEU A 92 14.85 10.43 14.39
N LEU A 93 15.81 10.10 15.27
CA LEU A 93 16.30 11.01 16.31
C LEU A 93 17.05 12.23 15.74
N ALA A 94 17.69 12.06 14.58
CA ALA A 94 18.36 13.16 13.88
C ALA A 94 17.38 14.12 13.19
N LEU A 95 16.17 13.68 12.80
CA LEU A 95 15.21 14.51 12.05
C LEU A 95 14.84 15.84 12.73
N PRO A 96 14.43 15.89 14.02
CA PRO A 96 14.13 17.16 14.69
C PRO A 96 15.34 18.12 14.72
N VAL A 97 16.55 17.56 14.85
CA VAL A 97 17.81 18.30 14.90
C VAL A 97 18.15 18.86 13.52
N ILE A 98 17.92 18.08 12.45
CA ILE A 98 18.04 18.53 11.06
C ILE A 98 17.09 19.69 10.79
N VAL A 99 15.82 19.59 11.21
CA VAL A 99 14.84 20.66 11.03
C VAL A 99 15.24 21.91 11.83
N TYR A 100 15.69 21.74 13.07
CA TYR A 100 16.09 22.85 13.93
C TYR A 100 17.29 23.63 13.37
N PHE A 101 18.35 22.96 12.92
CA PHE A 101 19.50 23.64 12.33
C PHE A 101 19.25 24.08 10.89
N GLY A 102 18.41 23.36 10.14
CA GLY A 102 17.99 23.71 8.78
C GLY A 102 17.07 24.93 8.69
N ARG A 103 16.43 25.32 9.81
CA ARG A 103 15.45 26.42 9.85
C ARG A 103 15.97 27.73 9.27
N ASP A 104 17.24 28.06 9.49
CA ASP A 104 17.79 29.36 9.05
C ASP A 104 18.09 29.36 7.54
N ALA A 105 18.31 28.18 6.94
CA ALA A 105 18.33 28.02 5.49
C ALA A 105 16.91 28.09 4.89
N LEU A 106 15.91 27.52 5.56
CA LEU A 106 14.50 27.57 5.15
C LEU A 106 13.94 29.00 5.20
N LYS A 107 14.27 29.77 6.25
CA LYS A 107 13.91 31.20 6.35
C LYS A 107 14.49 32.02 5.21
N ARG A 108 15.76 31.80 4.85
CA ARG A 108 16.40 32.49 3.72
C ARG A 108 15.74 32.20 2.37
N ARG A 109 15.02 31.09 2.25
CA ARG A 109 14.30 30.68 1.04
C ARG A 109 12.82 31.08 1.05
N GLY A 110 12.34 31.77 2.10
CA GLY A 110 10.92 32.17 2.22
C GLY A 110 9.96 31.01 2.49
N VAL A 111 10.45 29.80 2.78
CA VAL A 111 9.61 28.60 3.01
C VAL A 111 9.24 28.43 4.50
N TRP A 112 9.79 29.27 5.38
CA TRP A 112 9.55 29.18 6.82
C TRP A 112 8.46 30.16 7.27
N PRO A 113 7.51 29.77 8.14
CA PRO A 113 6.44 30.65 8.61
C PRO A 113 6.98 31.92 9.28
N GLU A 114 6.46 33.09 8.89
CA GLU A 114 6.86 34.40 9.44
C GLU A 114 6.30 34.63 10.86
N LYS A 115 5.12 34.05 11.16
CA LYS A 115 4.53 34.10 12.51
C LYS A 115 5.39 33.31 13.50
N LYS A 116 5.89 34.00 14.53
CA LYS A 116 6.63 33.40 15.65
C LYS A 116 5.68 32.57 16.51
N ILE A 117 5.64 31.26 16.27
CA ILE A 117 4.94 30.33 17.17
C ILE A 117 5.72 30.31 18.49
N PRO A 118 5.09 30.59 19.65
CA PRO A 118 5.78 30.57 20.93
C PRO A 118 6.34 29.17 21.23
N THR A 119 7.58 29.11 21.73
CA THR A 119 8.33 27.86 21.93
C THR A 119 7.57 26.84 22.78
N TRP A 120 6.79 27.29 23.77
CA TRP A 120 5.96 26.41 24.60
C TRP A 120 4.86 25.68 23.80
N GLN A 121 4.22 26.34 22.83
CA GLN A 121 3.22 25.70 21.97
C GLN A 121 3.86 24.67 21.03
N LEU A 122 5.06 24.98 20.50
CA LEU A 122 5.85 24.02 19.72
C LEU A 122 6.25 22.80 20.54
N VAL A 123 6.69 23.00 21.79
CA VAL A 123 7.05 21.91 22.71
C VAL A 123 5.81 21.09 23.09
N GLY A 124 4.68 21.75 23.38
CA GLY A 124 3.41 21.08 23.68
C GLY A 124 2.91 20.23 22.51
N MET A 125 2.92 20.79 21.30
CA MET A 125 2.54 20.07 20.08
C MET A 125 3.51 18.92 19.79
N GLY A 126 4.81 19.11 20.00
CA GLY A 126 5.82 18.06 19.89
C GLY A 126 5.62 16.93 20.91
N LEU A 127 5.23 17.26 22.14
CA LEU A 127 4.91 16.28 23.18
C LEU A 127 3.65 15.48 22.80
N VAL A 128 2.59 16.15 22.33
CA VAL A 128 1.38 15.47 21.84
C VAL A 128 1.70 14.56 20.65
N ALA A 129 2.50 15.03 19.70
CA ALA A 129 2.97 14.21 18.57
C ALA A 129 3.74 12.97 19.05
N ALA A 130 4.65 13.13 20.02
CA ALA A 130 5.42 12.02 20.59
C ALA A 130 4.52 11.01 21.32
N VAL A 131 3.53 11.48 22.10
CA VAL A 131 2.55 10.62 22.79
C VAL A 131 1.70 9.86 21.79
N LEU A 132 1.17 10.54 20.75
CA LEU A 132 0.40 9.90 19.69
C LEU A 132 1.24 8.87 18.92
N PHE A 133 2.49 9.19 18.63
CA PHE A 133 3.41 8.27 17.96
C PHE A 133 3.65 7.02 18.81
N ALA A 134 3.90 7.21 20.10
CA ALA A 134 4.05 6.11 21.05
C ALA A 134 2.77 5.27 21.15
N LEU A 135 1.59 5.91 21.16
CA LEU A 135 0.30 5.21 21.17
C LEU A 135 0.10 4.38 19.90
N GLY A 136 0.48 4.89 18.73
CA GLY A 136 0.48 4.14 17.48
C GLY A 136 1.43 2.93 17.52
N ILE A 137 2.63 3.09 18.08
CA ILE A 137 3.58 1.98 18.32
C ILE A 137 2.97 0.93 19.26
N LEU A 138 2.39 1.37 20.38
CA LEU A 138 1.76 0.48 21.36
C LEU A 138 0.59 -0.28 20.76
N TYR A 139 -0.26 0.38 19.97
CA TYR A 139 -1.33 -0.27 19.22
C TYR A 139 -0.80 -1.34 18.27
N GLY A 140 0.24 -1.01 17.49
CA GLY A 140 0.91 -1.95 16.61
C GLY A 140 1.34 -3.21 17.37
N TYR A 141 2.14 -3.02 18.41
CA TYR A 141 2.76 -4.10 19.19
C TYR A 141 1.76 -4.96 19.99
N TYR A 142 0.83 -4.34 20.72
CA TYR A 142 -0.03 -5.04 21.69
C TYR A 142 -1.39 -5.46 21.13
N VAL A 143 -1.86 -4.87 20.03
CA VAL A 143 -3.20 -5.16 19.48
C VAL A 143 -3.09 -5.76 18.10
N PHE A 144 -2.39 -5.09 17.18
CA PHE A 144 -2.37 -5.49 15.78
C PHE A 144 -1.54 -6.76 15.55
N PHE A 145 -0.29 -6.83 16.03
CA PHE A 145 0.57 -8.00 15.80
C PHE A 145 0.05 -9.31 16.38
N PRO A 146 -0.50 -9.36 17.60
CA PRO A 146 -1.07 -10.59 18.14
C PRO A 146 -2.19 -11.16 17.25
N VAL A 147 -3.18 -10.33 16.90
CA VAL A 147 -4.30 -10.72 16.02
C VAL A 147 -3.79 -11.18 14.66
N MET A 148 -2.86 -10.42 14.10
CA MET A 148 -2.28 -10.74 12.81
C MET A 148 -1.49 -12.06 12.87
N PHE A 149 -0.52 -12.22 13.76
CA PHE A 149 0.31 -13.43 13.80
C PHE A 149 -0.48 -14.69 14.11
N GLU A 150 -1.51 -14.62 14.96
CA GLU A 150 -2.43 -15.73 15.17
C GLU A 150 -3.13 -16.14 13.87
N PHE A 151 -3.62 -15.16 13.10
CA PHE A 151 -4.21 -15.42 11.78
C PHE A 151 -3.20 -16.04 10.80
N LEU A 152 -2.00 -15.48 10.69
CA LEU A 152 -1.01 -15.96 9.71
C LEU A 152 -0.47 -17.35 10.08
N ALA A 153 -0.20 -17.59 11.37
CA ALA A 153 0.27 -18.88 11.87
C ALA A 153 -0.79 -19.96 11.69
N SER A 154 -2.06 -19.67 12.00
CA SER A 154 -3.16 -20.61 11.79
C SER A 154 -3.39 -20.91 10.31
N ASN A 155 -3.24 -19.93 9.41
CA ASN A 155 -3.29 -20.17 7.97
C ASN A 155 -2.12 -21.04 7.47
N ALA A 156 -0.89 -20.80 7.94
CA ALA A 156 0.28 -21.60 7.58
C ALA A 156 0.13 -23.06 8.06
N ALA A 157 -0.33 -23.25 9.30
CA ALA A 157 -0.57 -24.56 9.88
C ALA A 157 -1.67 -25.33 9.12
N GLN A 158 -2.79 -24.68 8.78
CA GLN A 158 -3.86 -25.28 7.97
C GLN A 158 -3.38 -25.67 6.57
N ALA A 159 -2.43 -24.93 6.01
CA ALA A 159 -1.81 -25.24 4.73
C ALA A 159 -0.77 -26.37 4.78
N GLY A 160 -0.43 -26.90 5.97
CA GLY A 160 0.56 -27.97 6.14
C GLY A 160 2.01 -27.47 6.20
N PHE A 161 2.22 -26.20 6.54
CA PHE A 161 3.55 -25.58 6.65
C PHE A 161 3.93 -25.30 8.11
N SER A 162 5.21 -25.49 8.45
CA SER A 162 5.77 -25.08 9.74
C SER A 162 5.99 -23.56 9.76
N PRO A 163 5.44 -22.81 10.72
CA PRO A 163 5.65 -21.36 10.84
C PRO A 163 7.02 -21.03 11.47
N ASP A 164 8.10 -21.43 10.79
CA ASP A 164 9.49 -21.15 11.16
C ASP A 164 9.94 -19.79 10.56
N TYR A 165 9.63 -18.68 11.23
CA TYR A 165 9.93 -17.34 10.72
C TYR A 165 11.43 -17.01 10.80
N GLY A 166 11.98 -16.45 9.72
CA GLY A 166 13.33 -15.88 9.72
C GLY A 166 13.37 -14.63 10.60
N ILE A 167 14.36 -14.53 11.50
CA ILE A 167 14.43 -13.43 12.46
C ILE A 167 14.50 -12.05 11.78
N THR A 168 15.16 -11.99 10.62
CA THR A 168 15.41 -10.72 9.91
C THR A 168 14.14 -10.23 9.24
N GLU A 169 13.48 -11.11 8.49
CA GLU A 169 12.21 -10.87 7.83
C GLU A 169 11.13 -10.50 8.84
N TRP A 170 11.01 -11.29 9.90
CA TRP A 170 10.00 -11.10 10.93
C TRP A 170 10.17 -9.76 11.66
N ILE A 171 11.37 -9.43 12.12
CA ILE A 171 11.61 -8.19 12.87
C ILE A 171 11.50 -6.97 11.97
N GLN A 172 11.99 -7.04 10.73
CA GLN A 172 11.81 -5.94 9.77
C GLN A 172 10.33 -5.69 9.50
N PHE A 173 9.56 -6.76 9.31
CA PHE A 173 8.12 -6.68 9.16
C PHE A 173 7.45 -6.04 10.38
N VAL A 174 7.79 -6.49 11.60
CA VAL A 174 7.25 -5.93 12.85
C VAL A 174 7.58 -4.44 12.97
N LEU A 175 8.84 -4.08 12.81
CA LEU A 175 9.30 -2.70 13.00
C LEU A 175 8.73 -1.76 11.95
N PHE A 176 8.71 -2.16 10.68
CA PHE A 176 8.23 -1.31 9.60
C PHE A 176 6.72 -1.04 9.73
N LEU A 177 5.93 -2.06 10.05
CA LEU A 177 4.50 -1.87 10.30
C LEU A 177 4.23 -1.10 11.60
N THR A 178 4.95 -1.39 12.69
CA THR A 178 4.80 -0.63 13.95
C THR A 178 5.10 0.85 13.73
N PHE A 179 6.17 1.16 13.00
CA PHE A 179 6.52 2.53 12.62
C PHE A 179 5.44 3.17 11.75
N SER A 180 4.86 2.42 10.81
CA SER A 180 3.74 2.91 9.99
C SER A 180 2.51 3.28 10.83
N PHE A 181 2.19 2.51 11.88
CA PHE A 181 1.10 2.87 12.81
C PHE A 181 1.44 4.09 13.66
N GLY A 182 2.70 4.25 14.10
CA GLY A 182 3.18 5.46 14.76
C GLY A 182 3.01 6.70 13.88
N LEU A 183 3.36 6.60 12.59
CA LEU A 183 3.15 7.68 11.62
C LEU A 183 1.67 7.93 11.34
N ALA A 184 0.87 6.88 11.17
CA ALA A 184 -0.56 7.00 10.97
C ALA A 184 -1.25 7.67 12.17
N ALA A 185 -0.81 7.39 13.40
CA ALA A 185 -1.28 8.04 14.63
C ALA A 185 -1.05 9.57 14.65
N GLN A 186 -0.25 10.10 13.74
CA GLN A 186 -0.10 11.54 13.55
C GLN A 186 -1.23 12.17 12.73
N LEU A 187 -2.07 11.38 12.03
CA LEU A 187 -3.15 11.88 11.20
C LEU A 187 -4.10 12.85 11.94
N PRO A 188 -4.60 12.56 13.16
CA PRO A 188 -5.48 13.49 13.87
C PRO A 188 -4.82 14.84 14.13
N LEU A 189 -3.56 14.82 14.57
CA LEU A 189 -2.81 16.03 14.87
C LEU A 189 -2.47 16.81 13.59
N ALA A 190 -2.04 16.13 12.54
CA ALA A 190 -1.69 16.75 11.26
C ALA A 190 -2.91 17.41 10.59
N MET A 191 -4.05 16.70 10.53
CA MET A 191 -5.28 17.25 9.96
C MET A 191 -5.82 18.42 10.78
N ALA A 192 -5.83 18.30 12.11
CA ALA A 192 -6.26 19.39 12.98
C ALA A 192 -5.34 20.60 12.88
N ALA A 193 -4.02 20.41 12.83
CA ALA A 193 -3.06 21.51 12.69
C ALA A 193 -3.19 22.23 11.34
N LEU A 194 -3.38 21.49 10.24
CA LEU A 194 -3.60 22.08 8.90
C LEU A 194 -4.91 22.86 8.81
N ALA A 195 -5.98 22.35 9.44
CA ALA A 195 -7.26 23.04 9.48
C ALA A 195 -7.25 24.25 10.42
N TYR A 196 -6.58 24.15 11.57
CA TYR A 196 -6.39 25.24 12.51
C TYR A 196 -5.54 26.37 11.91
N ALA A 197 -4.52 26.03 11.11
CA ALA A 197 -3.70 27.00 10.39
C ALA A 197 -4.39 27.55 9.13
N GLU A 198 -5.64 27.17 8.86
CA GLU A 198 -6.44 27.57 7.69
C GLU A 198 -5.79 27.22 6.32
N ILE A 199 -4.77 26.35 6.32
CA ILE A 199 -4.10 25.87 5.10
C ILE A 199 -5.05 24.94 4.33
N VAL A 200 -5.81 24.10 5.04
CA VAL A 200 -6.77 23.16 4.44
C VAL A 200 -8.08 23.20 5.22
N ARG A 201 -9.18 23.59 4.55
CA ARG A 201 -10.53 23.57 5.14
C ARG A 201 -10.97 22.16 5.55
N TYR A 202 -11.74 22.04 6.63
CA TYR A 202 -12.29 20.76 7.12
C TYR A 202 -13.12 20.04 6.05
N GLU A 203 -13.93 20.79 5.30
CA GLU A 203 -14.79 20.28 4.23
C GLU A 203 -13.98 19.58 3.14
N THR A 204 -12.76 20.08 2.86
CA THR A 204 -11.85 19.44 1.89
C THR A 204 -11.48 18.03 2.33
N PHE A 205 -11.17 17.82 3.62
CA PHE A 205 -10.87 16.48 4.12
C PHE A 205 -12.11 15.58 4.07
N ARG A 206 -13.28 16.09 4.50
CA ARG A 206 -14.53 15.34 4.47
C ARG A 206 -14.94 14.93 3.05
N ASP A 207 -14.93 15.87 2.11
CA ASP A 207 -15.45 15.65 0.75
C ASP A 207 -14.49 14.80 -0.10
N LYS A 208 -13.18 14.87 0.19
CA LYS A 208 -12.13 14.06 -0.46
C LYS A 208 -11.80 12.75 0.29
N TRP A 209 -12.64 12.28 1.20
CA TRP A 209 -12.41 11.03 1.96
C TRP A 209 -12.07 9.84 1.06
N ARG A 210 -12.70 9.73 -0.12
CA ARG A 210 -12.45 8.67 -1.11
C ARG A 210 -10.99 8.63 -1.59
N TYR A 211 -10.34 9.78 -1.72
CA TYR A 211 -8.93 9.88 -2.08
C TYR A 211 -8.04 9.46 -0.92
N ALA A 212 -8.43 9.77 0.33
CA ALA A 212 -7.74 9.27 1.51
C ALA A 212 -7.82 7.74 1.59
N VAL A 213 -8.96 7.12 1.25
CA VAL A 213 -9.06 5.65 1.17
C VAL A 213 -8.05 5.09 0.18
N VAL A 214 -8.01 5.62 -1.04
CA VAL A 214 -7.06 5.17 -2.07
C VAL A 214 -5.61 5.40 -1.61
N ALA A 215 -5.31 6.54 -1.00
CA ALA A 215 -3.98 6.84 -0.48
C ALA A 215 -3.57 5.88 0.65
N ILE A 216 -4.49 5.53 1.57
CA ILE A 216 -4.25 4.55 2.62
C ILE A 216 -3.97 3.19 1.99
N PHE A 217 -4.79 2.70 1.06
CA PHE A 217 -4.50 1.42 0.40
C PHE A 217 -3.19 1.45 -0.40
N ALA A 218 -2.87 2.55 -1.08
CA ALA A 218 -1.62 2.71 -1.80
C ALA A 218 -0.41 2.69 -0.86
N PHE A 219 -0.50 3.40 0.27
CA PHE A 219 0.51 3.35 1.33
C PHE A 219 0.61 1.94 1.92
N GLY A 220 -0.51 1.27 2.15
CA GLY A 220 -0.56 -0.12 2.58
C GLY A 220 0.19 -1.04 1.62
N ALA A 221 0.05 -0.86 0.31
CA ALA A 221 0.79 -1.67 -0.68
C ALA A 221 2.31 -1.44 -0.65
N VAL A 222 2.77 -0.30 -0.14
CA VAL A 222 4.21 0.01 0.04
C VAL A 222 4.71 -0.49 1.41
N PHE A 223 3.89 -0.36 2.45
CA PHE A 223 4.28 -0.59 3.83
C PHE A 223 3.98 -2.00 4.35
N SER A 224 2.86 -2.57 3.94
CA SER A 224 2.53 -3.98 4.16
C SER A 224 3.02 -4.83 3.00
N PRO A 225 3.26 -6.13 3.23
CA PRO A 225 3.51 -7.08 2.14
C PRO A 225 2.42 -6.96 1.07
N PRO A 226 2.75 -7.19 -0.21
CA PRO A 226 1.80 -7.02 -1.31
C PRO A 226 0.81 -8.20 -1.36
N ASP A 227 0.04 -8.40 -0.29
CA ASP A 227 -1.10 -9.31 -0.23
C ASP A 227 -2.37 -8.55 0.18
N PRO A 228 -3.51 -8.79 -0.50
CA PRO A 228 -4.75 -8.06 -0.25
C PRO A 228 -5.25 -8.17 1.19
N PHE A 229 -4.95 -9.27 1.88
CA PHE A 229 -5.52 -9.52 3.20
C PHE A 229 -4.79 -8.73 4.28
N THR A 230 -3.46 -8.78 4.35
CA THR A 230 -2.71 -7.95 5.30
C THR A 230 -2.79 -6.48 4.95
N GLN A 231 -2.89 -6.14 3.67
CA GLN A 231 -3.17 -4.78 3.23
C GLN A 231 -4.52 -4.28 3.76
N VAL A 232 -5.60 -5.09 3.70
CA VAL A 232 -6.90 -4.75 4.29
C VAL A 232 -6.84 -4.69 5.82
N MET A 233 -6.21 -5.69 6.46
CA MET A 233 -6.06 -5.74 7.92
C MET A 233 -5.32 -4.52 8.46
N TRP A 234 -4.32 -4.02 7.72
CA TRP A 234 -3.60 -2.80 8.04
C TRP A 234 -4.40 -1.53 7.69
N ALA A 235 -5.07 -1.50 6.53
CA ALA A 235 -5.83 -0.33 6.08
C ALA A 235 -7.05 -0.04 6.94
N VAL A 236 -7.76 -1.06 7.44
CA VAL A 236 -8.99 -0.90 8.24
C VAL A 236 -8.77 -0.04 9.50
N PRO A 237 -7.76 -0.30 10.36
CA PRO A 237 -7.42 0.57 11.48
C PRO A 237 -7.11 2.02 11.05
N LEU A 238 -6.45 2.21 9.92
CA LEU A 238 -6.10 3.54 9.42
C LEU A 238 -7.30 4.30 8.87
N LEU A 239 -8.23 3.61 8.20
CA LEU A 239 -9.49 4.19 7.75
C LEU A 239 -10.34 4.61 8.94
N PHE A 240 -10.39 3.77 9.98
CA PHE A 240 -11.04 4.10 11.24
C PHE A 240 -10.38 5.34 11.89
N LEU A 241 -9.04 5.36 11.96
CA LEU A 241 -8.29 6.49 12.49
C LEU A 241 -8.48 7.77 11.67
N TYR A 242 -8.60 7.68 10.35
CA TYR A 242 -8.92 8.81 9.48
C TYR A 242 -10.33 9.36 9.79
N GLY A 243 -11.32 8.48 10.00
CA GLY A 243 -12.65 8.88 10.45
C GLY A 243 -12.62 9.57 11.82
N LEU A 244 -11.86 9.05 12.78
CA LEU A 244 -11.62 9.71 14.07
C LEU A 244 -10.91 11.06 13.89
N SER A 245 -9.96 11.15 12.96
CA SER A 245 -9.23 12.38 12.66
C SER A 245 -10.18 13.46 12.13
N LEU A 246 -11.12 13.11 11.24
CA LEU A 246 -12.15 14.04 10.76
C LEU A 246 -13.00 14.59 11.92
N GLY A 247 -13.46 13.72 12.82
CA GLY A 247 -14.22 14.14 13.99
C GLY A 247 -13.42 15.08 14.90
N PHE A 248 -12.17 14.73 15.18
CA PHE A 248 -11.27 15.56 15.99
C PHE A 248 -10.96 16.92 15.33
N THR A 249 -10.72 16.94 14.02
CA THR A 249 -10.50 18.18 13.26
C THR A 249 -11.73 19.08 13.30
N LYS A 250 -12.95 18.53 13.12
CA LYS A 250 -14.20 19.31 13.26
C LYS A 250 -14.28 19.94 14.64
N PHE A 251 -14.05 19.15 15.69
CA PHE A 251 -14.04 19.63 17.07
C PHE A 251 -13.05 20.78 17.28
N VAL A 252 -11.78 20.63 16.86
CA VAL A 252 -10.75 21.67 17.02
C VAL A 252 -11.12 22.96 16.30
N VAL A 253 -11.66 22.88 15.07
CA VAL A 253 -12.06 24.06 14.30
C VAL A 253 -13.26 24.77 14.94
N THR A 254 -14.28 24.01 15.36
CA THR A 254 -15.45 24.57 16.08
C THR A 254 -15.02 25.24 17.37
N VAL A 255 -14.12 24.62 18.14
CA VAL A 255 -13.58 25.21 19.37
C VAL A 255 -12.81 26.49 19.06
N HIS A 256 -11.97 26.51 18.03
CA HIS A 256 -11.22 27.71 17.68
C HIS A 256 -12.14 28.89 17.35
N ARG A 257 -13.17 28.66 16.52
CA ARG A 257 -14.13 29.68 16.10
C ARG A 257 -15.04 30.14 17.25
N GLY A 258 -15.66 29.21 17.98
CA GLY A 258 -16.60 29.53 19.06
C GLY A 258 -15.95 30.03 20.36
N SER A 259 -14.65 29.77 20.58
CA SER A 259 -13.98 30.17 21.84
C SER A 259 -13.86 31.68 22.04
N ALA A 260 -13.99 32.47 20.98
CA ALA A 260 -13.99 33.93 21.07
C ALA A 260 -15.31 34.50 21.59
N GLU A 261 -16.41 33.75 21.45
CA GLU A 261 -17.77 34.21 21.74
C GLU A 261 -18.31 33.71 23.08
N VAL A 262 -17.71 32.65 23.62
CA VAL A 262 -18.19 31.98 24.84
C VAL A 262 -17.26 32.29 26.02
N ASP A 263 -17.80 32.90 27.08
CA ASP A 263 -17.10 33.04 28.36
C ASP A 263 -17.03 31.67 29.07
N PHE A 264 -15.92 30.98 28.85
CA PHE A 264 -15.63 29.65 29.41
C PHE A 264 -15.86 29.57 30.92
N ARG A 265 -15.62 30.65 31.69
CA ARG A 265 -15.70 30.62 33.14
C ARG A 265 -17.14 30.70 33.62
N ALA A 266 -17.98 31.48 32.94
CA ALA A 266 -19.42 31.55 33.20
C ALA A 266 -20.09 30.22 32.83
N GLU A 267 -19.79 29.70 31.64
CA GLU A 267 -20.37 28.45 31.13
C GLU A 267 -20.02 27.24 32.02
N MET A 268 -18.76 27.15 32.48
CA MET A 268 -18.33 26.11 33.42
C MET A 268 -19.06 26.16 34.76
N ARG A 269 -19.44 27.35 35.23
CA ARG A 269 -20.17 27.53 36.49
C ARG A 269 -21.61 27.03 36.38
N ASP A 270 -22.25 27.30 35.25
CA ASP A 270 -23.59 26.79 34.93
C ASP A 270 -23.60 25.30 34.61
N MET A 271 -22.50 24.79 34.04
CA MET A 271 -22.34 23.37 33.72
C MET A 271 -22.00 22.52 34.95
N ALA A 272 -21.40 23.08 36.01
CA ALA A 272 -20.98 22.35 37.22
C ALA A 272 -22.07 21.44 37.85
N PRO A 273 -23.31 21.89 38.11
CA PRO A 273 -24.36 21.02 38.64
C PRO A 273 -24.75 19.90 37.67
N ARG A 274 -24.76 20.16 36.35
CA ARG A 274 -25.07 19.14 35.33
C ARG A 274 -23.97 18.09 35.24
N LEU A 275 -22.70 18.50 35.31
CA LEU A 275 -21.57 17.59 35.35
C LEU A 275 -21.59 16.69 36.59
N MET A 276 -21.97 17.22 37.75
CA MET A 276 -22.09 16.42 38.96
C MET A 276 -23.18 15.35 38.81
N VAL A 277 -24.32 15.70 38.21
CA VAL A 277 -25.39 14.72 37.91
C VAL A 277 -24.91 13.68 36.91
N MET A 278 -24.21 14.09 35.83
CA MET A 278 -23.65 13.16 34.85
C MET A 278 -22.58 12.25 35.44
N ALA A 279 -21.76 12.74 36.36
CA ALA A 279 -20.75 11.96 37.09
C ALA A 279 -21.37 10.90 37.98
N VAL A 280 -22.38 11.27 38.76
CA VAL A 280 -23.08 10.32 39.62
C VAL A 280 -23.85 9.29 38.78
N ALA A 281 -24.53 9.73 37.72
CA ALA A 281 -25.27 8.84 36.83
C ALA A 281 -24.35 7.85 36.10
N SER A 282 -23.23 8.32 35.53
CA SER A 282 -22.25 7.45 34.86
C SER A 282 -21.57 6.50 35.84
N PHE A 283 -21.29 6.92 37.08
CA PHE A 283 -20.79 6.02 38.13
C PHE A 283 -21.79 4.93 38.48
N VAL A 284 -23.04 5.29 38.79
CA VAL A 284 -24.08 4.32 39.16
C VAL A 284 -24.36 3.35 38.01
N ALA A 285 -24.45 3.85 36.78
CA ALA A 285 -24.68 3.03 35.60
C ALA A 285 -23.52 2.06 35.35
N THR A 286 -22.28 2.53 35.42
CA THR A 286 -21.10 1.69 35.21
C THR A 286 -20.97 0.65 36.32
N TYR A 287 -21.13 1.08 37.58
CA TYR A 287 -21.09 0.19 38.73
C TYR A 287 -22.14 -0.91 38.63
N ALA A 288 -23.39 -0.56 38.30
CA ALA A 288 -24.45 -1.54 38.07
C ALA A 288 -24.08 -2.51 36.94
N THR A 289 -23.61 -2.00 35.80
CA THR A 289 -23.26 -2.83 34.63
C THR A 289 -22.18 -3.86 34.95
N ILE A 290 -21.14 -3.44 35.67
CA ILE A 290 -20.04 -4.34 36.08
C ILE A 290 -20.50 -5.28 37.20
N ALA A 291 -21.24 -4.79 38.20
CA ALA A 291 -21.72 -5.57 39.33
C ALA A 291 -22.71 -6.68 38.91
N TYR A 292 -23.57 -6.40 37.93
CA TYR A 292 -24.48 -7.38 37.33
C TYR A 292 -23.79 -8.32 36.32
N GLY A 293 -22.47 -8.22 36.16
CA GLY A 293 -21.67 -9.21 35.44
C GLY A 293 -21.68 -9.05 33.92
N ALA A 294 -21.88 -7.85 33.37
CA ALA A 294 -21.91 -7.63 31.93
C ALA A 294 -20.64 -8.10 31.20
N GLY A 295 -19.46 -7.99 31.82
CA GLY A 295 -18.21 -8.49 31.25
C GLY A 295 -18.17 -10.02 31.15
N VAL A 296 -18.70 -10.72 32.16
CA VAL A 296 -18.83 -12.19 32.16
C VAL A 296 -19.87 -12.62 31.13
N TYR A 297 -21.01 -11.92 31.06
CA TYR A 297 -22.03 -12.15 30.05
C TYR A 297 -21.50 -11.96 28.62
N PHE A 298 -20.65 -10.94 28.40
CA PHE A 298 -20.01 -10.75 27.10
C PHE A 298 -19.10 -11.92 26.74
N ASN A 299 -18.20 -12.34 27.64
CA ASN A 299 -17.26 -13.43 27.38
C ASN A 299 -17.97 -14.79 27.21
N ASP A 300 -19.02 -15.07 28.00
CA ASP A 300 -19.64 -16.39 28.03
C ASP A 300 -20.78 -16.55 27.00
N VAL A 301 -21.44 -15.46 26.61
CA VAL A 301 -22.66 -15.50 25.78
C VAL A 301 -22.49 -14.76 24.46
N VAL A 302 -21.96 -13.54 24.48
CA VAL A 302 -21.91 -12.67 23.29
C VAL A 302 -20.72 -13.03 22.40
N GLN A 303 -19.53 -13.15 22.98
CA GLN A 303 -18.29 -13.40 22.26
C GLN A 303 -18.28 -14.78 21.55
N PRO A 304 -18.82 -15.88 22.12
CA PRO A 304 -18.91 -17.16 21.42
C PRO A 304 -19.91 -17.15 20.26
N ALA A 305 -20.94 -16.29 20.34
CA ALA A 305 -21.92 -16.10 19.27
C ALA A 305 -21.37 -15.30 18.07
N ILE A 306 -20.22 -14.63 18.21
CA ILE A 306 -19.55 -13.93 17.12
C ILE A 306 -18.76 -14.95 16.27
N PRO A 307 -18.86 -14.90 14.92
CA PRO A 307 -18.11 -15.78 14.03
C PRO A 307 -16.60 -15.74 14.33
N THR A 308 -15.96 -16.91 14.28
CA THR A 308 -14.54 -17.10 14.66
C THR A 308 -13.57 -16.17 13.93
N VAL A 309 -13.91 -15.75 12.71
CA VAL A 309 -13.09 -14.86 11.86
C VAL A 309 -13.00 -13.43 12.40
N VAL A 310 -13.99 -12.99 13.19
CA VAL A 310 -14.09 -11.61 13.71
C VAL A 310 -14.28 -11.58 15.23
N ARG A 311 -14.03 -12.71 15.89
CA ARG A 311 -14.24 -12.84 17.34
C ARG A 311 -13.26 -11.93 18.08
N PRO A 312 -13.73 -10.96 18.88
CA PRO A 312 -12.85 -10.13 19.69
C PRO A 312 -12.24 -10.96 20.82
N PRO A 313 -11.06 -10.57 21.35
CA PRO A 313 -10.50 -11.18 22.55
C PRO A 313 -11.46 -11.04 23.74
N GLU A 314 -11.36 -11.96 24.70
CA GLU A 314 -12.13 -11.92 25.93
C GLU A 314 -11.85 -10.61 26.69
N LEU A 315 -12.88 -10.01 27.26
CA LEU A 315 -12.71 -8.86 28.12
C LEU A 315 -12.02 -9.31 29.42
N PRO A 316 -10.92 -8.66 29.84
CA PRO A 316 -10.26 -8.98 31.08
C PRO A 316 -11.21 -8.78 32.26
N THR A 317 -11.15 -9.66 33.24
CA THR A 317 -11.93 -9.48 34.46
C THR A 317 -11.40 -8.28 35.24
N VAL A 318 -12.29 -7.57 35.94
CA VAL A 318 -11.90 -6.41 36.76
C VAL A 318 -10.83 -6.76 37.80
N GLU A 319 -10.80 -8.02 38.26
CA GLU A 319 -9.77 -8.54 39.17
C GLU A 319 -8.38 -8.62 38.52
N SER A 320 -8.29 -9.11 37.27
CA SER A 320 -7.02 -9.23 36.57
C SER A 320 -6.43 -7.88 36.14
N LEU A 321 -7.28 -6.87 35.96
CA LEU A 321 -6.87 -5.52 35.58
C LEU A 321 -6.13 -4.77 36.70
N TRP A 322 -6.58 -4.91 37.94
CA TRP A 322 -6.08 -4.13 39.07
C TRP A 322 -5.25 -4.97 40.06
N GLY A 323 -5.37 -6.29 40.04
CA GLY A 323 -4.68 -7.18 40.99
C GLY A 323 -5.17 -7.04 42.44
N ILE A 324 -6.40 -6.54 42.64
CA ILE A 324 -7.04 -6.30 43.95
C ILE A 324 -8.37 -7.07 44.06
N PRO A 325 -8.93 -7.25 45.27
CA PRO A 325 -10.17 -8.00 45.47
C PRO A 325 -11.34 -7.45 44.64
N ARG A 326 -12.22 -8.35 44.16
CA ARG A 326 -13.32 -8.04 43.23
C ARG A 326 -14.14 -6.81 43.61
N ALA A 327 -14.55 -6.70 44.89
CA ALA A 327 -15.40 -5.60 45.35
C ALA A 327 -14.72 -4.24 45.17
N GLU A 328 -13.43 -4.15 45.46
CA GLU A 328 -12.63 -2.92 45.33
C GLU A 328 -12.31 -2.63 43.86
N ALA A 329 -12.01 -3.68 43.07
CA ALA A 329 -11.76 -3.57 41.64
C ALA A 329 -12.97 -3.05 40.84
N ILE A 330 -14.19 -3.46 41.20
CA ILE A 330 -15.42 -2.97 40.58
C ILE A 330 -15.57 -1.47 40.84
N VAL A 331 -15.40 -1.02 42.08
CA VAL A 331 -15.50 0.39 42.44
C VAL A 331 -14.43 1.20 41.72
N ALA A 332 -13.16 0.78 41.77
CA ALA A 332 -12.06 1.46 41.10
C ALA A 332 -12.28 1.62 39.59
N THR A 333 -12.69 0.54 38.92
CA THR A 333 -13.01 0.57 37.47
C THR A 333 -14.20 1.48 37.19
N SER A 334 -15.24 1.44 38.03
CA SER A 334 -16.44 2.27 37.87
C SER A 334 -16.12 3.76 38.04
N VAL A 335 -15.26 4.13 38.99
CA VAL A 335 -14.80 5.53 39.17
C VAL A 335 -14.05 6.01 37.93
N VAL A 336 -13.10 5.22 37.42
CA VAL A 336 -12.31 5.59 36.24
C VAL A 336 -13.19 5.76 35.01
N VAL A 337 -14.04 4.78 34.73
CA VAL A 337 -14.94 4.82 33.56
C VAL A 337 -15.97 5.94 33.68
N ALA A 338 -16.54 6.17 34.87
CA ALA A 338 -17.45 7.29 35.10
C ALA A 338 -16.78 8.65 34.91
N PHE A 339 -15.54 8.80 35.39
CA PHE A 339 -14.76 10.00 35.17
C PHE A 339 -14.52 10.24 33.67
N LEU A 340 -14.13 9.21 32.92
CA LEU A 340 -13.93 9.30 31.47
C LEU A 340 -15.24 9.63 30.72
N LEU A 341 -16.35 8.96 31.06
CA LEU A 341 -17.67 9.23 30.47
C LEU A 341 -18.14 10.65 30.76
N THR A 342 -17.97 11.12 31.99
CA THR A 342 -18.32 12.49 32.39
C THR A 342 -17.47 13.50 31.64
N MET A 343 -16.17 13.25 31.51
CA MET A 343 -15.27 14.12 30.77
C MET A 343 -15.60 14.14 29.27
N ALA A 344 -15.98 13.00 28.68
CA ALA A 344 -16.44 12.93 27.30
C ALA A 344 -17.76 13.68 27.10
N LEU A 345 -18.73 13.51 28.01
CA LEU A 345 -20.00 14.24 28.00
C LEU A 345 -19.79 15.75 28.20
N MET A 346 -18.85 16.15 29.05
CA MET A 346 -18.45 17.54 29.23
C MET A 346 -17.92 18.13 27.92
N VAL A 347 -16.97 17.44 27.29
CA VAL A 347 -16.38 17.87 26.01
C VAL A 347 -17.45 17.97 24.93
N TYR A 348 -18.38 17.01 24.88
CA TYR A 348 -19.49 17.03 23.94
C TYR A 348 -20.49 18.16 24.21
N TYR A 349 -20.80 18.44 25.47
CA TYR A 349 -21.66 19.57 25.84
C TYR A 349 -21.00 20.91 25.47
N VAL A 350 -19.72 21.08 25.79
CA VAL A 350 -18.94 22.26 25.40
C VAL A 350 -18.92 22.42 23.88
N TYR A 351 -18.74 21.31 23.15
CA TYR A 351 -18.83 21.31 21.69
C TYR A 351 -20.19 21.81 21.17
N LEU A 352 -21.30 21.34 21.75
CA LEU A 352 -22.65 21.80 21.37
C LEU A 352 -22.86 23.29 21.65
N CYS A 353 -22.39 23.79 22.80
CA CYS A 353 -22.47 25.23 23.09
C CYS A 353 -21.67 26.04 22.07
N LEU A 354 -20.46 25.58 21.70
CA LEU A 354 -19.61 26.25 20.73
C LEU A 354 -20.17 26.19 19.30
N GLU A 355 -20.77 25.06 18.91
CA GLU A 355 -21.44 24.91 17.60
C GLU A 355 -22.62 25.87 17.53
N ALA A 356 -23.47 25.91 18.56
CA ALA A 356 -24.60 26.85 18.64
C ALA A 356 -24.15 28.32 18.63
N ALA A 357 -23.10 28.67 19.37
CA ALA A 357 -22.53 30.02 19.34
C ALA A 357 -22.03 30.38 17.94
N SER A 358 -21.24 29.49 17.33
CA SER A 358 -20.70 29.71 15.97
C SER A 358 -21.79 29.82 14.90
N GLU A 359 -22.89 29.10 15.04
CA GLU A 359 -24.05 29.22 14.15
C GLU A 359 -24.80 30.55 14.35
N MET A 360 -24.95 31.01 15.60
CA MET A 360 -25.55 32.31 15.89
C MET A 360 -24.72 33.46 15.32
N ALA A 361 -23.40 33.38 15.42
CA ALA A 361 -22.49 34.35 14.83
C ALA A 361 -22.50 34.31 13.31
N ALA A 362 -22.49 33.12 12.69
CA ALA A 362 -22.60 32.96 11.24
C ALA A 362 -23.95 33.47 10.70
N ALA A 363 -25.01 33.45 11.51
CA ALA A 363 -26.34 33.95 11.16
C ALA A 363 -26.54 35.46 11.42
N GLY A 364 -25.48 36.20 11.81
CA GLY A 364 -25.57 37.64 12.13
C GLY A 364 -26.34 37.96 13.41
N ARG A 365 -26.73 36.96 14.20
CA ARG A 365 -27.53 37.10 15.43
C ARG A 365 -26.65 37.16 16.68
N GLY A 366 -25.58 37.95 16.61
CA GLY A 366 -24.74 38.22 17.77
C GLY A 366 -25.52 39.01 18.85
N PRO A 367 -24.96 39.18 20.07
CA PRO A 367 -25.59 39.93 21.15
C PRO A 367 -25.97 41.38 20.81
N TYR A 368 -25.44 41.92 19.71
CA TYR A 368 -25.58 43.31 19.29
C TYR A 368 -26.62 43.54 18.18
N GLY A 369 -27.37 42.52 17.75
CA GLY A 369 -28.35 42.64 16.65
C GLY A 369 -27.68 42.72 15.27
N ASP A 370 -28.50 42.62 14.21
CA ASP A 370 -28.04 42.72 12.83
C ASP A 370 -27.62 44.17 12.52
N PRO A 371 -26.34 44.45 12.20
CA PRO A 371 -25.85 45.81 11.97
C PRO A 371 -26.56 46.52 10.82
N SER A 372 -27.11 45.80 9.83
CA SER A 372 -27.83 46.40 8.70
C SER A 372 -29.31 46.67 8.98
N ALA A 373 -29.86 46.11 10.06
CA ALA A 373 -31.27 46.30 10.44
C ALA A 373 -31.53 47.56 11.29
N ILE A 374 -30.58 48.52 11.33
CA ILE A 374 -30.70 49.75 12.13
C ILE A 374 -31.63 50.73 11.40
N ASP A 375 -32.77 51.06 12.04
CA ASP A 375 -33.72 52.04 11.51
C ASP A 375 -33.15 53.46 11.55
N MET A 376 -32.71 53.95 10.40
CA MET A 376 -32.14 55.29 10.21
C MET A 376 -33.13 56.41 10.56
N ARG A 377 -34.44 56.17 10.44
CA ARG A 377 -35.46 57.17 10.75
C ARG A 377 -35.53 57.46 12.25
N ALA A 378 -35.20 56.48 13.09
CA ALA A 378 -35.23 56.59 14.54
C ALA A 378 -33.98 57.24 15.16
N LEU A 379 -32.90 57.45 14.39
CA LEU A 379 -31.64 58.01 14.88
C LEU A 379 -31.59 59.54 14.80
N ASP A 380 -30.79 60.17 15.66
CA ASP A 380 -30.44 61.60 15.56
C ASP A 380 -29.18 61.80 14.69
N ALA A 381 -28.83 63.05 14.35
CA ALA A 381 -27.67 63.33 13.50
C ALA A 381 -26.35 62.76 14.04
N ALA A 382 -26.18 62.68 15.37
CA ALA A 382 -25.01 62.06 15.99
C ALA A 382 -25.05 60.53 15.88
N GLY A 383 -26.22 59.92 16.05
CA GLY A 383 -26.47 58.49 15.88
C GLY A 383 -26.23 58.00 14.46
N VAL A 384 -26.67 58.76 13.45
CA VAL A 384 -26.40 58.46 12.03
C VAL A 384 -24.89 58.46 11.75
N ARG A 385 -24.15 59.44 12.27
CA ARG A 385 -22.68 59.48 12.09
C ARG A 385 -21.97 58.33 12.79
N ALA A 386 -22.51 57.85 13.91
CA ALA A 386 -21.94 56.75 14.69
C ALA A 386 -22.39 55.35 14.21
N ALA A 387 -23.36 55.27 13.29
CA ALA A 387 -23.89 54.01 12.82
C ALA A 387 -22.84 53.19 12.02
N PRO A 388 -22.85 51.85 12.10
CA PRO A 388 -21.95 51.00 11.33
C PRO A 388 -22.07 51.24 9.82
N PRO A 389 -20.97 51.15 9.05
CA PRO A 389 -21.00 51.36 7.60
C PRO A 389 -21.87 50.32 6.86
N GLU A 390 -22.05 49.13 7.44
CA GLU A 390 -22.88 48.05 6.92
C GLU A 390 -24.36 48.46 6.74
N ALA A 391 -24.87 49.35 7.60
CA ALA A 391 -26.23 49.86 7.52
C ALA A 391 -26.49 50.78 6.31
N PHE A 392 -25.44 51.45 5.80
CA PHE A 392 -25.51 52.29 4.60
C PHE A 392 -25.13 51.51 3.33
N ALA A 393 -24.37 50.43 3.48
CA ALA A 393 -23.95 49.60 2.37
C ALA A 393 -25.12 48.86 1.71
N GLU A 394 -26.14 48.45 2.47
CA GLU A 394 -27.34 47.75 1.98
C GLU A 394 -28.51 48.68 1.64
N MET A 395 -28.46 49.95 2.05
CA MET A 395 -29.47 50.96 1.73
C MET A 395 -29.41 51.31 0.24
N ASP A 396 -30.57 51.47 -0.40
CA ASP A 396 -30.67 51.96 -1.77
C ASP A 396 -30.71 53.51 -1.81
N GLU A 397 -30.40 54.09 -2.96
CA GLU A 397 -30.36 55.55 -3.13
C GLU A 397 -31.73 56.19 -2.89
N GLU A 398 -32.81 55.49 -3.25
CA GLU A 398 -34.18 55.97 -3.06
C GLU A 398 -34.56 56.06 -1.57
N GLU A 399 -34.16 55.07 -0.77
CA GLU A 399 -34.34 55.02 0.67
C GLU A 399 -33.45 56.04 1.39
N ALA A 400 -32.21 56.22 0.93
CA ALA A 400 -31.31 57.26 1.45
C ALA A 400 -31.91 58.67 1.28
N LEU A 401 -32.43 58.94 0.09
CA LEU A 401 -33.07 60.21 -0.26
C LEU A 401 -34.41 60.39 0.48
N ASP A 402 -35.19 59.33 0.69
CA ASP A 402 -36.44 59.37 1.45
C ASP A 402 -36.20 59.69 2.93
N VAL A 403 -35.20 59.05 3.55
CA VAL A 403 -34.82 59.31 4.95
C VAL A 403 -34.24 60.72 5.12
N ALA A 404 -33.40 61.17 4.18
CA ALA A 404 -32.87 62.54 4.19
C ALA A 404 -33.96 63.59 3.92
N GLY A 405 -34.90 63.30 3.02
CA GLY A 405 -36.06 64.14 2.71
C GLY A 405 -37.00 64.28 3.91
N THR A 406 -37.31 63.18 4.58
CA THR A 406 -38.12 63.19 5.81
C THR A 406 -37.45 63.99 6.91
N ALA A 407 -36.13 63.85 7.09
CA ALA A 407 -35.36 64.64 8.07
C ALA A 407 -35.35 66.14 7.73
N MET A 408 -35.33 66.51 6.45
CA MET A 408 -35.45 67.90 5.99
C MET A 408 -36.84 68.48 6.26
N ASP A 409 -37.90 67.69 6.03
CA ASP A 409 -39.29 68.08 6.30
C ASP A 409 -39.53 68.30 7.81
N ASP A 410 -38.86 67.51 8.66
CA ASP A 410 -38.86 67.65 10.12
C ASP A 410 -37.95 68.79 10.64
N GLY A 411 -37.22 69.48 9.76
CA GLY A 411 -36.35 70.62 10.09
C GLY A 411 -34.97 70.24 10.63
N ASP A 412 -34.56 68.97 10.54
CA ASP A 412 -33.26 68.46 10.99
C ASP A 412 -32.28 68.36 9.81
N HIS A 413 -31.75 69.52 9.41
CA HIS A 413 -30.78 69.63 8.32
C HIS A 413 -29.46 68.90 8.59
N GLU A 414 -29.05 68.77 9.86
CA GLU A 414 -27.82 68.08 10.23
C GLU A 414 -27.95 66.56 10.05
N LYS A 415 -29.12 65.99 10.35
CA LYS A 415 -29.40 64.57 10.13
C LYS A 415 -29.48 64.25 8.64
N ALA A 416 -30.17 65.07 7.86
CA ALA A 416 -30.27 64.87 6.41
C ALA A 416 -28.90 64.86 5.74
N GLN A 417 -28.02 65.80 6.11
CA GLN A 417 -26.66 65.84 5.61
C GLN A 417 -25.84 64.63 6.06
N ALA A 418 -25.96 64.23 7.34
CA ALA A 418 -25.22 63.08 7.86
C ALA A 418 -25.62 61.74 7.19
N VAL A 419 -26.89 61.57 6.80
CA VAL A 419 -27.36 60.38 6.08
C VAL A 419 -26.74 60.31 4.68
N LEU A 420 -26.78 61.42 3.94
CA LEU A 420 -26.22 61.50 2.58
C LEU A 420 -24.69 61.35 2.59
N ASP A 421 -23.99 62.06 3.48
CA ASP A 421 -22.52 61.97 3.58
C ASP A 421 -22.04 60.53 3.87
N ARG A 422 -22.78 59.78 4.71
CA ARG A 422 -22.45 58.39 5.04
C ARG A 422 -22.86 57.39 3.95
N PHE A 423 -23.94 57.68 3.22
CA PHE A 423 -24.33 56.91 2.04
C PHE A 423 -23.30 57.05 0.93
N ASP A 424 -22.87 58.28 0.61
CA ASP A 424 -21.85 58.56 -0.40
C ASP A 424 -20.51 57.89 -0.04
N GLU A 425 -20.12 57.90 1.24
CA GLU A 425 -18.92 57.20 1.73
C GLU A 425 -19.03 55.67 1.55
N ALA A 426 -20.22 55.10 1.81
CA ALA A 426 -20.46 53.68 1.63
C ALA A 426 -20.48 53.28 0.14
N GLU A 427 -21.05 54.11 -0.73
CA GLU A 427 -21.09 53.90 -2.18
C GLU A 427 -19.70 53.97 -2.81
N ALA A 428 -18.89 54.97 -2.43
CA ALA A 428 -17.48 55.05 -2.83
C ALA A 428 -16.69 53.81 -2.35
N GLY A 429 -17.01 53.27 -1.17
CA GLY A 429 -16.47 52.01 -0.67
C GLY A 429 -16.89 50.79 -1.49
N ARG A 430 -18.15 50.74 -1.97
CA ARG A 430 -18.65 49.68 -2.87
C ARG A 430 -17.92 49.73 -4.22
N GLU A 431 -17.77 50.91 -4.81
CA GLU A 431 -17.07 51.10 -6.08
C GLU A 431 -15.60 50.70 -5.97
N ALA A 432 -14.90 51.14 -4.93
CA ALA A 432 -13.49 50.77 -4.70
C ALA A 432 -13.32 49.25 -4.48
N LYS A 433 -14.26 48.61 -3.80
CA LYS A 433 -14.24 47.16 -3.58
C LYS A 433 -14.57 46.38 -4.87
N ALA A 434 -15.52 46.87 -5.67
CA ALA A 434 -15.82 46.30 -6.99
C ALA A 434 -14.64 46.46 -7.96
N GLU A 435 -13.92 47.58 -7.93
CA GLU A 435 -12.67 47.76 -8.69
C GLU A 435 -11.56 46.81 -8.20
N THR A 436 -11.46 46.59 -6.89
CA THR A 436 -10.47 45.65 -6.32
C THR A 436 -10.81 44.19 -6.64
N GLU A 437 -12.09 43.80 -6.57
CA GLU A 437 -12.56 42.46 -6.95
C GLU A 437 -12.50 42.24 -8.47
N ALA A 438 -12.71 43.28 -9.29
CA ALA A 438 -12.46 43.22 -10.73
C ALA A 438 -10.97 43.12 -11.06
N ALA A 439 -10.10 43.79 -10.31
CA ALA A 439 -8.64 43.67 -10.44
C ALA A 439 -8.12 42.30 -9.95
N ASP A 440 -8.72 41.71 -8.91
CA ASP A 440 -8.42 40.35 -8.46
C ASP A 440 -9.01 39.28 -9.41
N ALA A 441 -10.11 39.57 -10.09
CA ALA A 441 -10.65 38.72 -11.15
C ALA A 441 -9.77 38.76 -12.42
N ASP A 442 -9.21 39.92 -12.78
CA ASP A 442 -8.25 40.07 -13.88
C ASP A 442 -6.87 39.48 -13.52
N ALA A 443 -6.45 39.55 -12.25
CA ALA A 443 -5.27 38.84 -11.74
C ALA A 443 -5.49 37.33 -11.59
N GLY A 444 -6.75 36.89 -11.42
CA GLY A 444 -7.17 35.49 -11.35
C GLY A 444 -7.32 34.81 -12.71
N ASP A 445 -7.53 35.57 -13.79
CA ASP A 445 -7.58 35.07 -15.18
C ASP A 445 -6.22 35.24 -15.92
N GLY A 446 -5.23 35.87 -15.27
CA GLY A 446 -3.85 35.99 -15.76
C GLY A 446 -2.87 34.92 -15.25
N ALA A 447 -3.33 33.95 -14.45
CA ALA A 447 -2.47 32.99 -13.76
C ALA A 447 -2.49 31.56 -14.35
N ASP A 448 -2.75 31.41 -15.66
CA ASP A 448 -2.61 30.12 -16.35
C ASP A 448 -1.94 30.20 -17.74
N ALA A 449 -1.18 31.27 -18.01
CA ALA A 449 -0.43 31.35 -19.28
C ALA A 449 0.80 32.27 -19.25
N ASP A 450 1.78 32.05 -18.36
CA ASP A 450 3.21 32.31 -18.67
C ASP A 450 4.12 32.00 -17.46
N ASP A 451 4.34 30.71 -17.17
CA ASP A 451 5.68 30.27 -16.73
C ASP A 451 5.92 28.78 -17.05
N SER A 452 5.62 28.38 -18.29
CA SER A 452 6.27 27.22 -18.88
C SER A 452 7.47 27.72 -19.68
N GLY A 453 8.56 27.99 -18.97
CA GLY A 453 9.84 28.38 -19.56
C GLY A 453 10.28 27.40 -20.65
N VAL A 454 10.31 27.88 -21.90
CA VAL A 454 11.32 27.72 -22.98
C VAL A 454 11.76 26.29 -23.39
N VAL A 455 11.37 25.23 -22.69
CA VAL A 455 11.76 23.83 -22.96
C VAL A 455 10.59 23.01 -23.52
N THR A 456 9.37 23.51 -23.43
CA THR A 456 8.15 22.85 -23.95
C THR A 456 7.72 23.32 -25.33
N ARG A 457 8.27 24.43 -25.84
CA ARG A 457 7.90 24.97 -27.16
C ARG A 457 8.57 24.20 -28.32
N THR A 458 9.68 23.50 -28.05
CA THR A 458 10.34 22.61 -29.00
C THR A 458 9.77 21.19 -29.01
N SER A 459 9.01 20.77 -27.99
CA SER A 459 8.40 19.43 -27.96
C SER A 459 6.98 19.42 -28.51
N ALA A 460 6.17 20.47 -28.28
CA ALA A 460 4.81 20.55 -28.80
C ALA A 460 4.77 20.89 -30.31
N GLY A 461 5.60 21.83 -30.76
CA GLY A 461 5.68 22.21 -32.18
C GLY A 461 6.31 21.15 -33.09
N MET A 462 7.04 20.19 -32.52
CA MET A 462 7.62 19.07 -33.26
C MET A 462 6.67 17.86 -33.31
N LEU A 463 5.67 17.77 -32.43
CA LEU A 463 4.66 16.69 -32.44
C LEU A 463 3.43 17.01 -33.31
N GLY A 464 3.08 18.29 -33.46
CA GLY A 464 2.01 18.72 -34.38
C GLY A 464 2.36 18.53 -35.86
N ALA A 465 3.64 18.58 -36.21
CA ALA A 465 4.11 18.34 -37.59
C ALA A 465 4.13 16.85 -38.01
N PHE A 466 3.88 15.93 -37.08
CA PHE A 466 3.77 14.49 -37.37
C PHE A 466 2.33 13.96 -37.32
N THR A 467 1.33 14.83 -37.15
CA THR A 467 -0.06 14.39 -36.94
C THR A 467 -1.07 14.94 -37.94
N ASP A 468 -0.69 15.89 -38.81
CA ASP A 468 -1.61 16.56 -39.74
C ASP A 468 -1.20 16.56 -41.22
N ASP A 469 -0.22 15.75 -41.63
CA ASP A 469 -0.03 15.47 -43.06
C ASP A 469 -0.66 14.11 -43.42
N GLU A 470 -1.46 14.15 -44.47
CA GLU A 470 -2.03 13.01 -45.20
C GLU A 470 -0.96 11.90 -45.34
N THR A 471 -1.01 10.94 -44.43
CA THR A 471 -0.06 9.84 -44.38
C THR A 471 -0.72 8.63 -44.99
N ASP A 472 -0.37 8.36 -46.24
CA ASP A 472 -0.74 7.16 -46.98
C ASP A 472 -0.45 5.91 -46.14
N GLU A 473 -1.34 4.92 -46.22
CA GLU A 473 -1.52 3.74 -45.35
C GLU A 473 -0.28 2.82 -45.13
N GLU A 474 0.92 3.18 -45.59
CA GLU A 474 2.06 2.27 -45.67
C GLU A 474 3.30 2.58 -44.79
N ASP A 475 3.37 3.67 -44.02
CA ASP A 475 4.62 4.01 -43.28
C ASP A 475 4.49 4.07 -41.74
N ILE A 476 4.97 3.00 -41.09
CA ILE A 476 5.65 2.89 -39.77
C ILE A 476 4.93 3.42 -38.49
N GLY A 477 3.83 4.18 -38.58
CA GLY A 477 3.00 4.64 -37.45
C GLY A 477 1.75 3.78 -37.15
N GLY A 478 1.37 2.88 -38.07
CA GLY A 478 0.12 2.11 -37.99
C GLY A 478 0.00 1.16 -36.79
N TYR A 479 1.12 0.65 -36.26
CA TYR A 479 1.10 -0.31 -35.15
C TYR A 479 0.50 0.27 -33.85
N LEU A 480 0.73 1.56 -33.56
CA LEU A 480 0.14 2.20 -32.38
C LEU A 480 -1.38 2.36 -32.53
N TYR A 481 -1.84 2.70 -33.73
CA TYR A 481 -3.27 2.78 -34.05
C TYR A 481 -3.94 1.40 -34.02
N ASP A 482 -3.26 0.36 -34.53
CA ASP A 482 -3.71 -1.03 -34.46
C ASP A 482 -3.85 -1.51 -33.02
N VAL A 483 -2.87 -1.21 -32.17
CA VAL A 483 -2.91 -1.53 -30.74
C VAL A 483 -4.05 -0.79 -30.04
N GLN A 484 -4.24 0.50 -30.30
CA GLN A 484 -5.36 1.26 -29.73
C GLN A 484 -6.72 0.71 -30.17
N PHE A 485 -6.87 0.33 -31.45
CA PHE A 485 -8.09 -0.29 -31.96
C PHE A 485 -8.40 -1.65 -31.30
N ILE A 486 -7.37 -2.50 -31.13
CA ILE A 486 -7.48 -3.78 -30.40
C ILE A 486 -7.88 -3.53 -28.95
N LEU A 487 -7.26 -2.56 -28.28
CA LEU A 487 -7.58 -2.18 -26.90
C LEU A 487 -9.00 -1.59 -26.76
N GLY A 488 -9.48 -0.83 -27.74
CA GLY A 488 -10.84 -0.30 -27.78
C GLY A 488 -11.91 -1.41 -27.87
N SER A 489 -11.66 -2.43 -28.70
CA SER A 489 -12.53 -3.62 -28.77
C SER A 489 -12.55 -4.41 -27.46
N LEU A 490 -11.39 -4.51 -26.79
CA LEU A 490 -11.25 -5.14 -25.47
C LEU A 490 -11.96 -4.34 -24.37
N ALA A 491 -11.90 -3.00 -24.39
CA ALA A 491 -12.51 -2.16 -23.36
C ALA A 491 -14.02 -2.42 -23.21
N SER A 492 -14.75 -2.58 -24.32
CA SER A 492 -16.19 -2.90 -24.32
C SER A 492 -16.52 -4.27 -23.70
N LYS A 493 -15.57 -5.20 -23.70
CA LYS A 493 -15.74 -6.59 -23.22
C LYS A 493 -14.94 -6.87 -21.94
N SER A 494 -14.16 -5.89 -21.48
CA SER A 494 -13.26 -5.97 -20.32
C SER A 494 -14.00 -6.38 -19.06
N PHE A 495 -15.24 -5.90 -18.88
CA PHE A 495 -16.09 -6.27 -17.74
C PHE A 495 -16.28 -7.79 -17.62
N ARG A 496 -16.51 -8.51 -18.72
CA ARG A 496 -16.67 -9.97 -18.71
C ARG A 496 -15.35 -10.70 -18.42
N LEU A 497 -14.25 -10.19 -18.98
CA LEU A 497 -12.91 -10.75 -18.74
C LEU A 497 -12.52 -10.59 -17.27
N ILE A 498 -12.70 -9.39 -16.72
CA ILE A 498 -12.44 -9.08 -15.31
C ILE A 498 -13.38 -9.89 -14.40
N ALA A 499 -14.66 -10.02 -14.74
CA ALA A 499 -15.59 -10.83 -13.96
C ALA A 499 -15.16 -12.30 -13.88
N VAL A 500 -14.78 -12.91 -15.02
CA VAL A 500 -14.28 -14.29 -15.04
C VAL A 500 -12.96 -14.41 -14.27
N PHE A 501 -12.04 -13.46 -14.46
CA PHE A 501 -10.79 -13.38 -13.72
C PHE A 501 -11.05 -13.40 -12.20
N MET A 502 -11.89 -12.49 -11.72
CA MET A 502 -12.20 -12.31 -10.31
C MET A 502 -12.92 -13.52 -9.72
N VAL A 503 -13.85 -14.13 -10.45
CA VAL A 503 -14.56 -15.35 -10.01
C VAL A 503 -13.58 -16.51 -9.87
N VAL A 504 -12.73 -16.76 -10.87
CA VAL A 504 -11.77 -17.87 -10.82
C VAL A 504 -10.69 -17.63 -9.78
N MET A 505 -10.15 -16.41 -9.71
CA MET A 505 -9.19 -16.03 -8.68
C MET A 505 -9.81 -16.20 -7.28
N GLY A 506 -11.01 -15.68 -7.05
CA GLY A 506 -11.70 -15.76 -5.76
C GLY A 506 -12.01 -17.20 -5.34
N LEU A 507 -12.54 -18.03 -6.25
CA LEU A 507 -12.84 -19.44 -5.96
C LEU A 507 -11.57 -20.26 -5.73
N SER A 508 -10.53 -20.06 -6.55
CA SER A 508 -9.25 -20.77 -6.38
C SER A 508 -8.53 -20.34 -5.11
N PHE A 509 -8.54 -19.05 -4.78
CA PHE A 509 -8.02 -18.55 -3.51
C PHE A 509 -8.79 -19.13 -2.33
N ALA A 510 -10.13 -19.11 -2.35
CA ALA A 510 -10.96 -19.66 -1.27
C ALA A 510 -10.67 -21.15 -1.04
N TRP A 511 -10.51 -21.93 -2.11
CA TRP A 511 -10.14 -23.34 -2.02
C TRP A 511 -8.71 -23.56 -1.48
N LEU A 512 -7.73 -22.80 -1.96
CA LEU A 512 -6.35 -22.89 -1.48
C LEU A 512 -6.24 -22.48 0.00
N TYR A 513 -6.97 -21.44 0.39
CA TYR A 513 -7.06 -20.91 1.75
C TYR A 513 -7.74 -21.88 2.72
N SER A 514 -8.83 -22.54 2.29
CA SER A 514 -9.56 -23.51 3.13
C SER A 514 -8.84 -24.85 3.35
N GLY A 515 -7.56 -24.95 2.98
CA GLY A 515 -6.74 -26.16 3.13
C GLY A 515 -6.37 -26.88 1.84
N GLY A 516 -6.78 -26.38 0.66
CA GLY A 516 -6.49 -27.02 -0.63
C GLY A 516 -4.99 -27.16 -0.93
N ILE A 517 -4.14 -26.26 -0.42
CA ILE A 517 -2.67 -26.44 -0.48
C ILE A 517 -2.22 -27.66 0.32
N GLY A 518 -2.75 -27.86 1.53
CA GLY A 518 -2.41 -29.00 2.35
C GLY A 518 -2.80 -30.33 1.68
N ASP A 519 -3.92 -30.35 0.96
CA ASP A 519 -4.33 -31.49 0.14
C ASP A 519 -3.34 -31.76 -1.00
N LEU A 520 -2.95 -30.71 -1.75
CA LEU A 520 -1.94 -30.82 -2.82
C LEU A 520 -0.61 -31.31 -2.28
N GLN A 521 -0.15 -30.75 -1.16
CA GLN A 521 1.10 -31.15 -0.51
C GLN A 521 1.03 -32.62 -0.07
N ARG A 522 -0.07 -33.05 0.55
CA ARG A 522 -0.23 -34.46 0.97
C ARG A 522 -0.19 -35.42 -0.21
N VAL A 523 -0.89 -35.08 -1.30
CA VAL A 523 -0.83 -35.86 -2.55
C VAL A 523 0.60 -35.87 -3.10
N PHE A 524 1.27 -34.73 -3.15
CA PHE A 524 2.63 -34.63 -3.67
C PHE A 524 3.64 -35.44 -2.83
N LEU A 525 3.63 -35.25 -1.51
CA LEU A 525 4.53 -35.94 -0.58
C LEU A 525 4.32 -37.47 -0.62
N SER A 526 3.08 -37.93 -0.82
CA SER A 526 2.79 -39.36 -0.99
C SER A 526 3.41 -39.99 -2.25
N ARG A 527 3.85 -39.15 -3.21
CA ARG A 527 4.44 -39.57 -4.48
C ARG A 527 5.96 -39.44 -4.51
N LEU A 528 6.58 -38.84 -3.50
CA LEU A 528 8.04 -38.79 -3.41
C LEU A 528 8.57 -40.23 -3.29
N PRO A 529 9.44 -40.69 -4.21
CA PRO A 529 10.14 -41.96 -4.03
C PRO A 529 10.87 -41.95 -2.68
N THR A 530 10.56 -42.92 -1.81
CA THR A 530 11.34 -43.13 -0.58
C THR A 530 12.78 -43.43 -1.00
N ALA A 531 13.75 -42.69 -0.47
CA ALA A 531 15.16 -42.76 -0.86
C ALA A 531 15.87 -44.09 -0.46
N GLY A 532 15.17 -45.21 -0.52
CA GLY A 532 15.69 -46.57 -0.34
C GLY A 532 15.79 -47.37 -1.65
N SER A 533 15.57 -46.76 -2.83
CA SER A 533 15.55 -47.48 -4.11
C SER A 533 16.43 -46.87 -5.22
N ILE A 534 17.30 -45.90 -4.91
CA ILE A 534 18.26 -45.38 -5.88
C ILE A 534 19.64 -45.92 -5.47
N ASP A 535 19.96 -47.12 -5.96
CA ASP A 535 21.32 -47.66 -5.94
C ASP A 535 22.17 -46.82 -6.89
N VAL A 536 22.82 -45.76 -6.40
CA VAL A 536 23.88 -45.06 -7.14
C VAL A 536 25.18 -45.82 -6.88
N PRO A 537 25.80 -46.48 -7.88
CA PRO A 537 27.10 -47.09 -7.70
C PRO A 537 28.14 -45.98 -7.64
N LEU A 538 28.54 -45.59 -6.43
CA LEU A 538 29.70 -44.73 -6.24
C LEU A 538 30.95 -45.56 -6.56
N VAL A 539 31.59 -45.27 -7.70
CA VAL A 539 32.97 -45.72 -7.97
C VAL A 539 33.89 -44.92 -7.05
N ALA A 540 34.45 -45.57 -6.04
CA ALA A 540 35.47 -44.96 -5.19
C ALA A 540 36.71 -44.63 -6.03
N PRO A 541 37.39 -43.48 -5.83
CA PRO A 541 38.69 -43.24 -6.43
C PRO A 541 39.70 -44.27 -5.91
N ASP A 542 40.51 -44.84 -6.79
CA ASP A 542 41.57 -45.79 -6.41
C ASP A 542 42.48 -45.19 -5.32
N PRO A 543 42.75 -45.93 -4.22
CA PRO A 543 43.64 -45.45 -3.19
C PRO A 543 45.07 -45.40 -3.73
N ILE A 544 45.68 -44.22 -3.72
CA ILE A 544 47.12 -44.07 -3.96
C ILE A 544 47.86 -44.88 -2.90
N THR A 545 48.66 -45.84 -3.38
CA THR A 545 49.43 -46.82 -2.61
C THR A 545 50.39 -46.18 -1.61
N GLY A 546 50.28 -46.60 -0.34
CA GLY A 546 51.30 -46.38 0.68
C GLY A 546 50.93 -46.95 2.05
N GLY A 547 51.25 -48.24 2.28
CA GLY A 547 51.52 -48.76 3.63
C GLY A 547 50.36 -49.40 4.41
N ALA A 548 50.24 -50.72 4.25
CA ALA A 548 49.83 -51.73 5.23
C ALA A 548 48.69 -51.43 6.24
N GLY A 549 47.52 -51.99 5.93
CA GLY A 549 46.47 -52.31 6.91
C GLY A 549 45.30 -52.98 6.18
N SER A 550 45.13 -54.28 6.36
CA SER A 550 44.06 -55.06 5.74
C SER A 550 42.68 -54.50 6.11
N LEU A 551 42.00 -53.88 5.15
CA LEU A 551 40.59 -53.51 5.27
C LEU A 551 39.83 -54.17 4.12
N SER A 552 38.82 -54.94 4.49
CA SER A 552 37.99 -55.77 3.62
C SER A 552 37.45 -55.00 2.41
N PRO A 553 37.54 -55.55 1.18
CA PRO A 553 36.97 -54.93 0.00
C PRO A 553 35.48 -55.22 0.00
N ASN A 554 34.69 -54.33 0.60
CA ASN A 554 33.24 -54.13 0.42
C ASN A 554 32.68 -53.37 1.63
N TYR A 555 33.14 -52.14 1.86
CA TYR A 555 32.35 -51.22 2.67
C TYR A 555 31.33 -50.55 1.74
N VAL A 556 30.27 -51.31 1.44
CA VAL A 556 29.04 -50.70 0.92
C VAL A 556 28.47 -49.93 2.12
N VAL A 557 28.75 -48.62 2.20
CA VAL A 557 27.99 -47.75 3.09
C VAL A 557 26.56 -47.78 2.56
N ARG A 558 25.76 -48.73 3.05
CA ARG A 558 24.32 -48.60 2.95
C ARG A 558 23.97 -47.43 3.86
N LEU A 559 23.77 -46.25 3.28
CA LEU A 559 22.97 -45.22 3.92
C LEU A 559 21.56 -45.79 4.02
N SER A 560 21.32 -46.64 5.01
CA SER A 560 20.00 -47.16 5.36
C SER A 560 19.23 -46.15 6.19
N GLU A 561 19.42 -44.86 5.90
CA GLU A 561 18.57 -43.82 6.44
C GLU A 561 17.51 -43.60 5.37
N SER A 562 16.43 -44.37 5.49
CA SER A 562 15.19 -44.03 4.83
C SER A 562 14.94 -42.55 5.10
N VAL A 563 15.04 -41.71 4.07
CA VAL A 563 14.60 -40.31 4.16
C VAL A 563 13.14 -40.39 4.58
N SER A 564 12.89 -40.16 5.88
CA SER A 564 11.56 -40.18 6.43
C SER A 564 10.77 -39.04 5.76
N PRO A 565 9.45 -39.18 5.56
CA PRO A 565 8.63 -38.07 5.09
C PRO A 565 8.76 -36.81 5.96
N GLU A 566 9.23 -36.96 7.21
CA GLU A 566 9.54 -35.89 8.16
C GLU A 566 10.79 -35.07 7.79
N ALA A 567 11.67 -35.55 6.90
CA ALA A 567 12.82 -34.80 6.40
C ALA A 567 12.46 -33.68 5.40
N PHE A 568 11.20 -33.65 4.93
CA PHE A 568 10.70 -32.62 4.02
C PHE A 568 9.88 -31.58 4.79
N GLU A 569 10.52 -30.91 5.74
CA GLU A 569 9.88 -29.80 6.45
C GLU A 569 9.84 -28.56 5.54
N ILE A 570 8.62 -28.11 5.22
CA ILE A 570 8.39 -26.88 4.47
C ILE A 570 8.07 -25.76 5.45
N VAL A 571 8.91 -24.72 5.41
CA VAL A 571 8.93 -23.62 6.37
C VAL A 571 8.49 -22.29 5.75
N ALA A 572 7.69 -21.52 6.48
CA ALA A 572 7.37 -20.14 6.16
C ALA A 572 8.41 -19.21 6.76
N LEU A 573 9.34 -18.67 5.97
CA LEU A 573 10.37 -17.75 6.50
C LEU A 573 9.80 -16.36 6.78
N HIS A 574 8.83 -15.92 5.97
CA HIS A 574 8.13 -14.66 6.20
C HIS A 574 6.71 -14.96 6.71
N PRO A 575 6.18 -14.22 7.70
CA PRO A 575 4.84 -14.44 8.23
C PRO A 575 3.75 -14.58 7.17
N VAL A 576 3.74 -13.66 6.19
CA VAL A 576 2.73 -13.67 5.09
C VAL A 576 3.05 -14.63 3.95
N GLU A 577 4.16 -15.36 3.99
CA GLU A 577 4.66 -16.09 2.82
C GLU A 577 3.64 -17.10 2.29
N ALA A 578 3.04 -17.89 3.18
CA ALA A 578 2.03 -18.87 2.83
C ALA A 578 0.81 -18.22 2.13
N LEU A 579 0.34 -17.10 2.68
CA LEU A 579 -0.82 -16.38 2.16
C LEU A 579 -0.51 -15.70 0.81
N VAL A 580 0.62 -15.01 0.71
CA VAL A 580 1.12 -14.42 -0.54
C VAL A 580 1.25 -15.48 -1.63
N PHE A 581 1.74 -16.66 -1.29
CA PHE A 581 1.87 -17.77 -2.23
C PHE A 581 0.50 -18.23 -2.76
N GLN A 582 -0.48 -18.42 -1.87
CA GLN A 582 -1.87 -18.74 -2.28
C GLN A 582 -2.47 -17.66 -3.20
N VAL A 583 -2.29 -16.38 -2.86
CA VAL A 583 -2.75 -15.25 -3.69
C VAL A 583 -2.09 -15.28 -5.05
N LYS A 584 -0.76 -15.42 -5.13
CA LYS A 584 -0.02 -15.47 -6.40
C LYS A 584 -0.44 -16.64 -7.28
N LEU A 585 -0.69 -17.82 -6.70
CA LEU A 585 -1.23 -18.96 -7.44
C LEU A 585 -2.64 -18.69 -7.97
N SER A 586 -3.53 -18.14 -7.13
CA SER A 586 -4.90 -17.79 -7.54
C SER A 586 -4.93 -16.75 -8.66
N LEU A 587 -4.00 -15.79 -8.64
CA LEU A 587 -3.82 -14.78 -9.68
C LEU A 587 -3.47 -15.44 -11.02
N ILE A 588 -2.57 -16.43 -10.99
CA ILE A 588 -2.19 -17.18 -12.19
C ILE A 588 -3.36 -18.00 -12.71
N PHE A 589 -4.12 -18.66 -11.85
CA PHE A 589 -5.32 -19.41 -12.27
C PHE A 589 -6.39 -18.48 -12.87
N GLY A 590 -6.61 -17.31 -12.27
CA GLY A 590 -7.48 -16.27 -12.82
C GLY A 590 -7.01 -15.82 -14.21
N ALA A 591 -5.71 -15.50 -14.36
CA ALA A 591 -5.13 -15.07 -15.63
C ALA A 591 -5.23 -16.17 -16.71
N ALA A 592 -4.93 -17.41 -16.34
CA ALA A 592 -5.01 -18.57 -17.23
C ALA A 592 -6.45 -18.83 -17.71
N ALA A 593 -7.44 -18.66 -16.85
CA ALA A 593 -8.86 -18.85 -17.21
C ALA A 593 -9.37 -17.79 -18.19
N VAL A 594 -8.81 -16.58 -18.17
CA VAL A 594 -9.19 -15.49 -19.07
C VAL A 594 -8.48 -15.56 -20.41
N LEU A 595 -7.30 -16.19 -20.48
CA LEU A 595 -6.50 -16.26 -21.71
C LEU A 595 -7.30 -16.77 -22.94
N PRO A 596 -8.11 -17.85 -22.88
CA PRO A 596 -8.91 -18.28 -24.02
C PRO A 596 -9.98 -17.26 -24.45
N LEU A 597 -10.63 -16.61 -23.48
CA LEU A 597 -11.66 -15.59 -23.74
C LEU A 597 -11.04 -14.33 -24.35
N LEU A 598 -9.86 -13.94 -23.86
CA LEU A 598 -9.08 -12.83 -24.39
C LEU A 598 -8.74 -13.09 -25.87
N LEU A 599 -8.18 -14.25 -26.19
CA LEU A 599 -7.88 -14.64 -27.57
C LEU A 599 -9.14 -14.65 -28.44
N TYR A 600 -10.26 -15.13 -27.91
CA TYR A 600 -11.54 -15.13 -28.62
C TYR A 600 -12.06 -13.71 -28.93
N TYR A 601 -11.98 -12.78 -27.97
CA TYR A 601 -12.49 -11.42 -28.16
C TYR A 601 -11.58 -10.53 -29.00
N VAL A 602 -10.27 -10.78 -28.98
CA VAL A 602 -9.27 -10.06 -29.76
C VAL A 602 -9.26 -10.52 -31.23
N TRP A 603 -9.69 -11.76 -31.51
CA TRP A 603 -9.63 -12.34 -32.85
C TRP A 603 -10.24 -11.51 -33.99
N PRO A 604 -11.46 -10.93 -33.87
CA PRO A 604 -12.03 -10.13 -34.96
C PRO A 604 -11.14 -8.94 -35.30
N ALA A 605 -10.64 -8.23 -34.28
CA ALA A 605 -9.75 -7.08 -34.49
C ALA A 605 -8.42 -7.49 -35.15
N LEU A 606 -7.86 -8.64 -34.76
CA LEU A 606 -6.66 -9.20 -35.41
C LEU A 606 -6.92 -9.60 -36.87
N LYS A 607 -8.11 -10.13 -37.17
CA LYS A 607 -8.50 -10.53 -38.52
C LYS A 607 -8.71 -9.31 -39.42
N ASP A 608 -9.36 -8.26 -38.91
CA ASP A 608 -9.65 -7.03 -39.65
C ASP A 608 -8.35 -6.29 -40.04
N ARG A 609 -7.28 -6.45 -39.25
CA ARG A 609 -5.94 -5.92 -39.51
C ARG A 609 -5.03 -6.86 -40.32
N GLY A 610 -5.54 -8.00 -40.78
CA GLY A 610 -4.76 -8.95 -41.58
C GLY A 610 -3.69 -9.74 -40.81
N PHE A 611 -3.56 -9.56 -39.49
CA PHE A 611 -2.60 -10.34 -38.68
C PHE A 611 -2.92 -11.83 -38.66
N VAL A 612 -4.20 -12.20 -38.79
CA VAL A 612 -4.61 -13.61 -38.74
C VAL A 612 -5.71 -13.95 -39.75
N SER A 613 -5.63 -15.14 -40.33
CA SER A 613 -6.62 -15.70 -41.26
C SER A 613 -7.41 -16.87 -40.63
N GLY A 614 -8.65 -17.08 -41.07
CA GLY A 614 -9.47 -18.25 -40.69
C GLY A 614 -10.76 -17.94 -39.91
N ASN A 615 -11.51 -19.01 -39.60
CA ASN A 615 -12.77 -18.94 -38.86
C ASN A 615 -12.53 -18.96 -37.35
N ARG A 616 -13.15 -18.00 -36.63
CA ARG A 616 -13.09 -17.88 -35.16
C ARG A 616 -13.44 -19.18 -34.42
N GLY A 617 -14.29 -20.04 -34.98
CA GLY A 617 -14.69 -21.32 -34.36
C GLY A 617 -13.55 -22.36 -34.28
N VAL A 618 -12.57 -22.28 -35.17
CA VAL A 618 -11.39 -23.15 -35.17
C VAL A 618 -10.52 -22.86 -33.94
N LEU A 619 -10.45 -21.59 -33.51
CA LEU A 619 -9.67 -21.20 -32.34
C LEU A 619 -10.27 -21.64 -31.04
N PHE A 620 -11.60 -21.62 -30.92
CA PHE A 620 -12.22 -22.11 -29.71
C PHE A 620 -11.85 -23.58 -29.52
N THR A 621 -11.91 -24.35 -30.62
CA THR A 621 -11.45 -25.74 -30.63
C THR A 621 -9.97 -25.83 -30.26
N TRP A 622 -9.11 -25.00 -30.87
CA TRP A 622 -7.67 -24.98 -30.58
C TRP A 622 -7.37 -24.63 -29.13
N ALA A 623 -7.94 -23.54 -28.63
CA ALA A 623 -7.77 -23.06 -27.27
C ALA A 623 -8.21 -24.11 -26.26
N VAL A 624 -9.36 -24.77 -26.50
CA VAL A 624 -9.84 -25.87 -25.65
C VAL A 624 -8.89 -27.06 -25.72
N THR A 625 -8.49 -27.52 -26.91
CA THR A 625 -7.59 -28.67 -27.03
C THR A 625 -6.19 -28.41 -26.45
N THR A 626 -5.66 -27.21 -26.62
CA THR A 626 -4.38 -26.79 -26.05
C THR A 626 -4.49 -26.66 -24.54
N ALA A 627 -5.57 -26.08 -24.01
CA ALA A 627 -5.81 -26.02 -22.57
C ALA A 627 -5.92 -27.42 -21.95
N VAL A 628 -6.67 -28.34 -22.59
CA VAL A 628 -6.79 -29.74 -22.15
C VAL A 628 -5.42 -30.42 -22.17
N SER A 629 -4.62 -30.22 -23.22
CA SER A 629 -3.25 -30.74 -23.29
C SER A 629 -2.40 -30.21 -22.14
N ILE A 630 -2.39 -28.90 -21.90
CA ILE A 630 -1.63 -28.28 -20.82
C ILE A 630 -2.06 -28.84 -19.47
N VAL A 631 -3.37 -28.99 -19.22
CA VAL A 631 -3.89 -29.55 -17.97
C VAL A 631 -3.43 -31.00 -17.78
N LEU A 632 -3.59 -31.86 -18.79
CA LEU A 632 -3.16 -33.25 -18.72
C LEU A 632 -1.64 -33.38 -18.53
N GLY A 633 -0.87 -32.56 -19.26
CA GLY A 633 0.58 -32.49 -19.09
C GLY A 633 1.00 -31.98 -17.72
N SER A 634 0.33 -30.97 -17.16
CA SER A 634 0.57 -30.46 -15.81
C SER A 634 0.23 -31.49 -14.74
N ILE A 635 -0.85 -32.27 -14.92
CA ILE A 635 -1.19 -33.39 -14.03
C ILE A 635 -0.07 -34.44 -14.06
N PHE A 636 0.41 -34.83 -15.24
CA PHE A 636 1.54 -35.75 -15.36
C PHE A 636 2.82 -35.17 -14.75
N GLY A 637 3.08 -33.89 -14.99
CA GLY A 637 4.16 -33.14 -14.38
C GLY A 637 4.10 -33.19 -12.86
N PHE A 638 2.92 -32.98 -12.27
CA PHE A 638 2.71 -32.93 -10.83
C PHE A 638 2.78 -34.31 -10.17
N LEU A 639 2.23 -35.32 -10.81
CA LEU A 639 2.15 -36.66 -10.22
C LEU A 639 3.43 -37.48 -10.40
N VAL A 640 4.23 -37.18 -11.43
CA VAL A 640 5.39 -38.02 -11.81
C VAL A 640 6.68 -37.22 -11.89
N VAL A 641 6.73 -36.17 -12.72
CA VAL A 641 7.99 -35.49 -13.04
C VAL A 641 8.52 -34.69 -11.86
N ALA A 642 7.70 -33.82 -11.26
CA ALA A 642 8.09 -32.96 -10.16
C ALA A 642 8.55 -33.76 -8.93
N PRO A 643 7.83 -34.82 -8.47
CA PRO A 643 8.32 -35.65 -7.37
C PRO A 643 9.67 -36.31 -7.68
N THR A 644 9.86 -36.81 -8.90
CA THR A 644 11.11 -37.47 -9.31
C THR A 644 12.30 -36.50 -9.30
N VAL A 645 12.12 -35.30 -9.87
CA VAL A 645 13.16 -34.27 -9.91
C VAL A 645 13.54 -33.80 -8.51
N ILE A 646 12.53 -33.53 -7.66
CA ILE A 646 12.78 -33.05 -6.30
C ILE A 646 13.42 -34.13 -5.44
N SER A 647 12.99 -35.39 -5.55
CA SER A 647 13.64 -36.50 -4.85
C SER A 647 15.08 -36.72 -5.31
N TRP A 648 15.38 -36.54 -6.60
CA TRP A 648 16.76 -36.61 -7.08
C TRP A 648 17.64 -35.51 -6.48
N LEU A 649 17.14 -34.26 -6.46
CA LEU A 649 17.85 -33.13 -5.83
C LEU A 649 18.02 -33.34 -4.32
N ALA A 650 16.99 -33.85 -3.64
CA ALA A 650 17.05 -34.13 -2.22
C ALA A 650 18.05 -35.25 -1.89
N ALA A 651 18.10 -36.31 -2.70
CA ALA A 651 19.03 -37.42 -2.50
C ALA A 651 20.50 -36.97 -2.59
N ASP A 652 20.82 -36.06 -3.52
CA ASP A 652 22.17 -35.48 -3.63
C ASP A 652 22.55 -34.67 -2.38
N ILE A 653 21.63 -33.84 -1.89
CA ILE A 653 21.88 -32.99 -0.70
C ILE A 653 22.05 -33.84 0.56
N VAL A 654 21.15 -34.81 0.80
CA VAL A 654 21.25 -35.72 1.94
C VAL A 654 22.50 -36.59 1.85
N GLY A 655 22.87 -37.05 0.64
CA GLY A 655 24.10 -37.81 0.40
C GLY A 655 25.38 -37.05 0.80
N ASN A 656 25.34 -35.73 0.81
CA ASN A 656 26.43 -34.85 1.28
C ASN A 656 26.34 -34.50 2.78
N GLY A 657 25.46 -35.15 3.55
CA GLY A 657 25.31 -34.94 4.99
C GLY A 657 24.65 -33.61 5.37
N MET A 658 23.92 -32.98 4.45
CA MET A 658 23.22 -31.72 4.69
C MET A 658 21.75 -31.96 5.09
N LEU A 659 21.24 -31.14 6.02
CA LEU A 659 19.82 -31.12 6.40
C LEU A 659 19.03 -30.25 5.42
N ILE A 660 17.82 -30.68 5.07
CA ILE A 660 16.97 -29.99 4.10
C ILE A 660 15.80 -29.31 4.83
N LYS A 661 15.69 -27.99 4.68
CA LYS A 661 14.49 -27.21 5.02
C LYS A 661 14.07 -26.42 3.79
N TYR A 662 12.83 -26.61 3.33
CA TYR A 662 12.32 -25.97 2.13
C TYR A 662 11.55 -24.71 2.46
N GLN A 663 11.92 -23.57 1.88
CA GLN A 663 11.11 -22.37 1.94
C GLN A 663 9.86 -22.52 1.04
N ILE A 664 8.67 -22.18 1.55
CA ILE A 664 7.38 -22.29 0.82
C ILE A 664 7.45 -21.68 -0.58
N SER A 665 7.87 -20.42 -0.70
CA SER A 665 7.88 -19.74 -2.00
C SER A 665 8.79 -20.48 -2.99
N SER A 666 10.02 -20.80 -2.58
CA SER A 666 11.00 -21.46 -3.45
C SER A 666 10.56 -22.87 -3.86
N TYR A 667 10.08 -23.66 -2.91
CA TYR A 667 9.59 -25.01 -3.14
C TYR A 667 8.31 -25.02 -3.98
N GLY A 668 7.35 -24.17 -3.61
CA GLY A 668 6.08 -24.02 -4.31
C GLY A 668 6.27 -23.59 -5.77
N TRP A 669 7.17 -22.65 -6.03
CA TRP A 669 7.52 -22.26 -7.41
C TRP A 669 8.28 -23.35 -8.15
N LEU A 670 9.17 -24.10 -7.49
CA LEU A 670 9.84 -25.24 -8.12
C LEU A 670 8.82 -26.30 -8.58
N VAL A 671 7.88 -26.67 -7.71
CA VAL A 671 6.77 -27.57 -8.08
C VAL A 671 5.93 -26.93 -9.18
N PHE A 672 5.51 -25.68 -9.04
CA PHE A 672 4.68 -25.01 -10.03
C PHE A 672 5.33 -24.95 -11.43
N PHE A 673 6.61 -24.58 -11.53
CA PHE A 673 7.29 -24.47 -12.81
C PHE A 673 7.62 -25.83 -13.43
N THR A 674 7.99 -26.83 -12.62
CA THR A 674 8.21 -28.20 -13.15
C THR A 674 6.91 -28.81 -13.65
N THR A 675 5.78 -28.53 -13.01
CA THR A 675 4.48 -29.04 -13.43
C THR A 675 3.92 -28.30 -14.64
N LEU A 676 3.84 -26.97 -14.57
CA LEU A 676 3.38 -26.13 -15.69
C LEU A 676 4.29 -26.28 -16.91
N GLY A 677 5.61 -26.39 -16.70
CA GLY A 677 6.58 -26.59 -17.76
C GLY A 677 6.30 -27.85 -18.58
N ILE A 678 6.01 -28.97 -17.91
CA ILE A 678 5.58 -30.21 -18.59
C ILE A 678 4.24 -30.02 -19.29
N GLY A 679 3.29 -29.32 -18.67
CA GLY A 679 2.02 -28.92 -19.32
C GLY A 679 2.25 -28.19 -20.65
N LEU A 680 3.05 -27.13 -20.63
CA LEU A 680 3.40 -26.35 -21.83
C LEU A 680 4.16 -27.18 -22.87
N LEU A 681 5.02 -28.10 -22.44
CA LEU A 681 5.73 -29.02 -23.34
C LEU A 681 4.76 -29.94 -24.09
N THR A 682 3.73 -30.48 -23.43
CA THR A 682 2.69 -31.28 -24.13
C THR A 682 1.86 -30.48 -25.12
N ALA A 683 1.75 -29.16 -24.91
CA ALA A 683 1.05 -28.28 -25.84
C ALA A 683 1.73 -28.19 -27.21
N ILE A 684 3.04 -28.47 -27.30
CA ILE A 684 3.82 -28.36 -28.55
C ILE A 684 3.31 -29.36 -29.60
N PRO A 685 3.32 -30.70 -29.37
CA PRO A 685 2.72 -31.66 -30.30
C PRO A 685 1.27 -31.37 -30.66
N THR A 686 0.46 -30.98 -29.65
CA THR A 686 -0.95 -30.65 -29.84
C THR A 686 -1.11 -29.49 -30.81
N THR A 687 -0.33 -28.41 -30.62
CA THR A 687 -0.36 -27.23 -31.49
C THR A 687 0.11 -27.57 -32.90
N MET A 688 1.16 -28.39 -33.06
CA MET A 688 1.63 -28.85 -34.37
C MET A 688 0.56 -29.66 -35.13
N LEU A 689 -0.15 -30.55 -34.44
CA LEU A 689 -1.27 -31.32 -34.98
C LEU A 689 -2.41 -30.41 -35.43
N LEU A 690 -2.75 -29.43 -34.60
CA LEU A 690 -3.78 -28.44 -34.87
C LEU A 690 -3.41 -27.57 -36.07
N PHE A 691 -2.17 -27.09 -36.16
CA PHE A 691 -1.65 -26.31 -37.30
C PHE A 691 -1.81 -27.07 -38.61
N HIS A 692 -1.54 -28.38 -38.60
CA HIS A 692 -1.74 -29.23 -39.76
C HIS A 692 -3.23 -29.42 -40.09
N ARG A 693 -4.06 -29.73 -39.09
CA ARG A 693 -5.50 -29.94 -39.26
C ARG A 693 -6.24 -28.68 -39.71
N GLY A 694 -5.81 -27.52 -39.22
CA GLY A 694 -6.36 -26.21 -39.58
C GLY A 694 -5.84 -25.65 -40.91
N GLY A 695 -4.94 -26.37 -41.59
CA GLY A 695 -4.39 -25.94 -42.88
C GLY A 695 -3.40 -24.77 -42.80
N ILE A 696 -2.94 -24.38 -41.60
CA ILE A 696 -2.03 -23.25 -41.42
C ILE A 696 -0.60 -23.65 -41.79
N VAL A 697 -0.11 -24.78 -41.25
CA VAL A 697 1.24 -25.29 -41.54
C VAL A 697 1.18 -26.79 -41.82
N PRO A 698 1.37 -27.24 -43.06
CA PRO A 698 1.32 -28.66 -43.40
C PRO A 698 2.51 -29.44 -42.83
N PHE A 699 2.30 -30.73 -42.56
CA PHE A 699 3.32 -31.65 -42.01
C PHE A 699 4.66 -31.60 -42.78
N ARG A 700 4.62 -31.53 -44.12
CA ARG A 700 5.85 -31.48 -44.94
C ARG A 700 6.72 -30.28 -44.58
N ILE A 701 6.13 -29.10 -44.45
CA ILE A 701 6.87 -27.88 -44.08
C ILE A 701 7.44 -28.02 -42.66
N GLN A 702 6.62 -28.45 -41.69
CA GLN A 702 7.09 -28.65 -40.31
C GLN A 702 8.26 -29.64 -40.22
N ARG A 703 8.22 -30.71 -41.02
CA ARG A 703 9.26 -31.73 -41.07
C ARG A 703 10.50 -31.24 -41.81
N ASP A 704 10.36 -30.62 -42.96
CA ASP A 704 11.51 -30.24 -43.80
C ASP A 704 12.30 -29.09 -43.15
N ARG A 705 11.60 -28.20 -42.43
CA ARG A 705 12.16 -27.06 -41.69
C ARG A 705 12.49 -27.34 -40.22
N TRP A 706 12.56 -28.61 -39.81
CA TRP A 706 12.77 -28.99 -38.41
C TRP A 706 14.08 -28.43 -37.82
N ARG A 707 15.12 -28.30 -38.64
CA ARG A 707 16.42 -27.75 -38.23
C ARG A 707 16.29 -26.28 -37.86
N GLU A 708 15.58 -25.49 -38.67
CA GLU A 708 15.35 -24.08 -38.37
C GLU A 708 14.51 -23.91 -37.09
N ALA A 709 13.48 -24.74 -36.90
CA ALA A 709 12.67 -24.71 -35.69
C ALA A 709 13.50 -25.01 -34.43
N VAL A 710 14.34 -26.06 -34.45
CA VAL A 710 15.22 -26.40 -33.33
C VAL A 710 16.24 -25.30 -33.08
N THR A 711 16.90 -24.78 -34.12
CA THR A 711 17.84 -23.66 -33.97
C THR A 711 17.17 -22.42 -33.39
N ALA A 712 15.93 -22.11 -33.81
CA ALA A 712 15.14 -21.01 -33.24
C ALA A 712 14.83 -21.24 -31.76
N VAL A 713 14.48 -22.48 -31.35
CA VAL A 713 14.27 -22.84 -29.94
C VAL A 713 15.53 -22.62 -29.11
N PHE A 714 16.70 -23.00 -29.63
CA PHE A 714 17.98 -22.76 -28.95
C PHE A 714 18.33 -21.27 -28.86
N ALA A 715 18.11 -20.51 -29.94
CA ALA A 715 18.34 -19.08 -29.96
C ALA A 715 17.41 -18.32 -29.00
N LEU A 716 16.11 -18.67 -28.99
CA LEU A 716 15.14 -18.08 -28.07
C LEU A 716 15.46 -18.45 -26.62
N SER A 717 15.79 -19.71 -26.34
CA SER A 717 16.22 -20.14 -25.00
C SER A 717 17.48 -19.41 -24.54
N ALA A 718 18.45 -19.18 -25.43
CA ALA A 718 19.65 -18.41 -25.12
C ALA A 718 19.32 -16.95 -24.78
N PHE A 719 18.37 -16.35 -25.51
CA PHE A 719 17.93 -14.98 -25.27
C PHE A 719 17.18 -14.82 -23.94
N PHE A 720 16.25 -15.73 -23.63
CA PHE A 720 15.44 -15.67 -22.42
C PHE A 720 16.14 -16.21 -21.16
N THR A 721 17.29 -16.88 -21.31
CA THR A 721 18.01 -17.51 -20.19
C THR A 721 19.43 -16.97 -20.05
N PRO A 722 19.61 -15.74 -19.51
CA PRO A 722 20.89 -15.04 -19.48
C PRO A 722 21.96 -15.67 -18.58
N ARG A 723 21.63 -16.72 -17.81
CA ARG A 723 22.50 -17.28 -16.76
C ARG A 723 23.46 -18.39 -17.22
N GLY A 724 23.69 -18.52 -18.53
CA GLY A 724 24.73 -19.39 -19.11
C GLY A 724 24.19 -20.62 -19.84
N LEU A 725 25.11 -21.34 -20.51
CA LEU A 725 24.79 -22.44 -21.44
C LEU A 725 23.96 -23.56 -20.81
N PHE A 726 24.22 -23.91 -19.55
CA PHE A 726 23.50 -24.98 -18.85
C PHE A 726 21.99 -24.70 -18.80
N THR A 727 21.60 -23.50 -18.39
CA THR A 727 20.19 -23.12 -18.26
C THR A 727 19.50 -23.00 -19.63
N MET A 728 20.24 -22.59 -20.66
CA MET A 728 19.78 -22.63 -22.05
C MET A 728 19.50 -24.07 -22.52
N PHE A 729 20.42 -25.01 -22.29
CA PHE A 729 20.24 -26.42 -22.66
C PHE A 729 19.09 -27.07 -21.90
N LEU A 730 18.94 -26.75 -20.61
CA LEU A 730 17.88 -27.27 -19.75
C LEU A 730 16.47 -26.99 -20.29
N ILE A 731 16.28 -25.83 -20.95
CA ILE A 731 15.00 -25.44 -21.55
C ILE A 731 14.90 -25.91 -23.01
N ALA A 732 15.95 -25.68 -23.81
CA ALA A 732 15.90 -25.92 -25.24
C ALA A 732 15.79 -27.41 -25.61
N ILE A 733 16.47 -28.30 -24.87
CA ILE A 733 16.48 -29.74 -25.18
C ILE A 733 15.08 -30.34 -25.03
N PRO A 734 14.36 -30.19 -23.90
CA PRO A 734 12.99 -30.69 -23.77
C PRO A 734 12.03 -30.15 -24.83
N VAL A 735 12.12 -28.86 -25.16
CA VAL A 735 11.27 -28.23 -26.19
C VAL A 735 11.55 -28.82 -27.57
N ALA A 736 12.83 -28.98 -27.94
CA ALA A 736 13.23 -29.58 -29.21
C ALA A 736 12.81 -31.06 -29.31
N LEU A 737 12.94 -31.81 -28.22
CA LEU A 737 12.47 -33.20 -28.15
C LEU A 737 10.95 -33.28 -28.37
N MET A 738 10.18 -32.39 -27.73
CA MET A 738 8.73 -32.35 -27.89
C MET A 738 8.30 -31.93 -29.29
N TYR A 739 9.05 -31.04 -29.95
CA TYR A 739 8.85 -30.75 -31.38
C TYR A 739 9.07 -32.01 -32.23
N GLY A 740 10.12 -32.80 -31.93
CA GLY A 740 10.38 -34.09 -32.56
C GLY A 740 9.25 -35.10 -32.33
N VAL A 741 8.73 -35.20 -31.11
CA VAL A 741 7.53 -36.01 -30.78
C VAL A 741 6.33 -35.55 -31.60
N GLY A 742 6.13 -34.24 -31.75
CA GLY A 742 5.08 -33.65 -32.59
C GLY A 742 5.18 -34.07 -34.06
N LEU A 743 6.40 -34.09 -34.62
CA LEU A 743 6.63 -34.63 -35.97
C LEU A 743 6.30 -36.13 -36.06
N GLY A 744 6.62 -36.92 -35.04
CA GLY A 744 6.28 -38.34 -34.96
C GLY A 744 4.76 -38.57 -34.93
N VAL A 745 4.03 -37.80 -34.12
CA VAL A 745 2.56 -37.83 -34.05
C VAL A 745 1.95 -37.47 -35.40
N LEU A 746 2.43 -36.41 -36.05
CA LEU A 746 1.98 -36.01 -37.38
C LEU A 746 2.31 -37.05 -38.45
N TRP A 747 3.47 -37.70 -38.37
CA TRP A 747 3.84 -38.77 -39.28
C TRP A 747 2.87 -39.96 -39.17
N LEU A 748 2.51 -40.35 -37.94
CA LEU A 748 1.54 -41.40 -37.68
C LEU A 748 0.14 -41.00 -38.19
N TYR A 749 -0.30 -39.78 -37.88
CA TYR A 749 -1.59 -39.23 -38.30
C TYR A 749 -1.74 -39.15 -39.83
N THR A 750 -0.68 -38.75 -40.53
CA THR A 750 -0.68 -38.57 -42.00
C THR A 750 -0.27 -39.82 -42.78
N LEU A 751 0.06 -40.93 -42.09
CA LEU A 751 0.68 -42.15 -42.64
C LEU A 751 1.89 -41.83 -43.53
N GLY A 752 2.83 -41.05 -42.98
CA GLY A 752 4.02 -40.59 -43.70
C GLY A 752 3.71 -39.59 -44.82
N GLY A 753 2.71 -38.74 -44.63
CA GLY A 753 2.34 -37.70 -45.61
C GLY A 753 1.52 -38.17 -46.81
N ARG A 754 1.03 -39.42 -46.82
CA ARG A 754 0.23 -40.00 -47.91
C ARG A 754 -1.24 -39.55 -47.90
N ARG A 755 -1.75 -39.09 -46.75
CA ARG A 755 -3.14 -38.61 -46.58
C ARG A 755 -3.28 -37.09 -46.48
N ALA A 756 -2.26 -36.31 -46.82
CA ALA A 756 -2.35 -34.85 -46.76
C ALA A 756 -3.33 -34.31 -47.83
N PRO A 757 -4.21 -33.34 -47.49
CA PRO A 757 -5.07 -32.72 -48.48
C PRO A 757 -4.23 -32.05 -49.56
N ARG A 758 -4.52 -32.34 -50.84
CA ARG A 758 -3.92 -31.62 -51.98
C ARG A 758 -4.30 -30.15 -51.86
N SER A 759 -3.32 -29.26 -51.90
CA SER A 759 -3.56 -27.82 -51.92
C SER A 759 -4.44 -27.48 -53.12
N THR A 760 -5.67 -27.02 -52.87
CA THR A 760 -6.45 -26.28 -53.85
C THR A 760 -5.73 -24.97 -54.15
N GLY A 761 -4.94 -24.95 -55.23
CA GLY A 761 -4.16 -23.78 -55.63
C GLY A 761 -3.18 -23.98 -56.78
N GLN A 762 -3.26 -25.08 -57.52
CA GLN A 762 -2.52 -25.28 -58.78
C GLN A 762 -3.50 -25.86 -59.80
N GLY A 763 -4.14 -24.96 -60.55
CA GLY A 763 -5.16 -25.30 -61.52
C GLY A 763 -5.84 -24.04 -62.05
N ALA A 764 -5.06 -23.19 -62.72
CA ALA A 764 -5.51 -22.22 -63.72
C ALA A 764 -4.24 -21.63 -64.37
N ASP A 765 -3.71 -22.37 -65.36
CA ASP A 765 -3.01 -21.82 -66.52
C ASP A 765 -3.85 -22.20 -67.74
#